data_AF-A0AAN8V003-F1
#
_entry.id   AF-A0AAN8V003-F1
#
_cell.length_a   1.000
_cell.length_b   1.000
_cell.length_c   1.000
_cell.angle_alpha   90.00
_cell.angle_beta   90.00
_cell.angle_gamma   90.00
#
_symmetry.space_group_name_H-M   'P 1'
#
loop_
_entity.id
_entity.type
_entity.pdbx_description
1 polymer ?
#
loop_
_entity_poly.entity_id
_entity_poly.type
_entity_poly.pdbx_seq_one_letter_code
_entity_poly.pdbx_strand_id
1 'polypeptide(L)'
;MACHFSASLGGMEISLLKVLLSNISSFLHPSSWDNINSEPFQKYYQKTEEIFKLLKPILEAIVDSEIAANEQLNKEFEDLGQSIDELKELFVNCHPLMSKIYFVMQIDSLIAKVRTSGLEILLLLNSLREQLPDELSSTSLELCIQKIKHVGLEQTSTLIKEAIENPVNGTDPRSEGMTKIANCLELSTNQELLIEAVALDKLKENAEQAEKNEEVKYIDRIILLVTNMHDRLIMLKQSKNCYPVTIPADFCCPLSLELMTDPVIGASGQTYERAFIRKWLDMGLTVCPRTRQTLAHTNLIPNYTVKALIANWCELNNVKLPDPIKTVALNQPSPLLAHESAALRDLPIVSNSRGCQPMLPESTLSMSLPGKKLLSASGSHQEGNSSAHLRSSSDVTLSGVAGNGHGLDIGKLSLSSDDRSPPNVDESSESGGQPSTSPSRKVFPFAAGVDEQSSHSHNRTTSASSATSADFSQGTPGDENEVTCASNNPTAYNSDASGEMTSEPQATPTSTTLQREPEFPVRLVGSRNQSIWRRPGDRLGIARIVSSTSMETRPDLSGVEAEVRRLMVDLKSTSVDTQRDATHELRLLAKNNMDNRIVIANCGAISLLVNLLCSTDERIQGDAVTALLNLSINDNNKIAIANAEAIEPLIHVLQTGSPEAKENSAATLFSLSVIEDNKVRIGRSGAIKPLVELLGNGTPRGKKDAATALFNLSIFHENKARIVQASAVRYLVELMDPAAGMVDKAVAVLANLATIHEGRVAIGNEGGIPVLVEAVELGSARGKENAAAALLQLCTNSSRFCTMVLQEGAVPPLVALSQSGTPRAKEKAQALLTYFRSQRHGSAGRG
;
A
#
# COMPACT_ATOMS: atom_id res chain seq x y z
N MET A 1 -31.37 9.06 -48.22
CA MET A 1 -31.50 8.27 -49.47
C MET A 1 -30.25 7.43 -49.58
N ALA A 2 -30.32 6.14 -49.24
CA ALA A 2 -29.20 5.21 -49.30
C ALA A 2 -29.74 3.87 -49.83
N CYS A 3 -29.09 3.32 -50.85
CA CYS A 3 -29.60 2.17 -51.61
C CYS A 3 -29.08 0.84 -51.05
N HIS A 4 -29.84 -0.21 -51.30
CA HIS A 4 -29.44 -1.60 -51.09
C HIS A 4 -28.08 -1.94 -51.72
N PHE A 5 -27.32 -2.79 -51.04
CA PHE A 5 -26.68 -3.92 -51.69
C PHE A 5 -26.89 -5.17 -50.84
N SER A 6 -27.46 -6.21 -51.45
CA SER A 6 -27.66 -7.53 -50.84
C SER A 6 -26.40 -8.38 -51.02
N ALA A 7 -25.99 -9.08 -49.96
CA ALA A 7 -25.04 -10.17 -50.03
C ALA A 7 -25.72 -11.43 -49.47
N SER A 8 -26.12 -12.34 -50.34
CA SER A 8 -26.56 -13.67 -49.95
C SER A 8 -25.33 -14.54 -49.67
N LEU A 9 -25.15 -14.94 -48.41
CA LEU A 9 -24.42 -16.16 -48.06
C LEU A 9 -25.33 -17.00 -47.17
N GLY A 10 -25.66 -18.20 -47.63
CA GLY A 10 -26.34 -19.19 -46.81
C GLY A 10 -25.41 -19.71 -45.72
N GLY A 11 -25.61 -19.24 -44.49
CA GLY A 11 -25.05 -19.80 -43.27
C GLY A 11 -26.20 -20.11 -42.31
N MET A 12 -26.11 -21.23 -41.58
CA MET A 12 -27.13 -21.61 -40.60
C MET A 12 -27.32 -20.51 -39.56
N GLU A 13 -28.54 -19.97 -39.45
CA GLU A 13 -29.00 -19.38 -38.20
C GLU A 13 -29.09 -20.52 -37.17
N ILE A 14 -28.08 -20.59 -36.31
CA ILE A 14 -28.10 -21.49 -35.16
C ILE A 14 -29.11 -20.90 -34.18
N SER A 15 -30.19 -21.64 -33.88
CA SER A 15 -31.18 -21.15 -32.93
C SER A 15 -30.53 -20.87 -31.58
N LEU A 16 -30.94 -19.78 -30.93
CA LEU A 16 -30.39 -19.32 -29.65
C LEU A 16 -30.34 -20.44 -28.60
N LEU A 17 -31.40 -21.26 -28.54
CA LEU A 17 -31.48 -22.44 -27.68
C LEU A 17 -30.39 -23.49 -27.95
N LYS A 18 -29.96 -23.68 -29.22
CA LYS A 18 -28.84 -24.58 -29.57
C LYS A 18 -27.49 -24.01 -29.10
N VAL A 19 -27.32 -22.68 -29.13
CA VAL A 19 -26.15 -22.01 -28.52
C VAL A 19 -26.16 -22.19 -27.00
N LEU A 20 -27.31 -21.96 -26.35
CA LEU A 20 -27.50 -22.14 -24.91
C LEU A 20 -27.19 -23.58 -24.45
N LEU A 21 -27.71 -24.59 -25.16
CA LEU A 21 -27.45 -26.01 -24.88
C LEU A 21 -25.97 -26.39 -25.07
N SER A 22 -25.30 -25.82 -26.08
CA SER A 22 -23.85 -25.95 -26.26
C SER A 22 -23.09 -25.33 -25.08
N ASN A 23 -23.48 -24.12 -24.66
CA ASN A 23 -22.89 -23.40 -23.53
C ASN A 23 -23.03 -24.16 -22.21
N ILE A 24 -24.21 -24.71 -21.92
CA ILE A 24 -24.45 -25.57 -20.75
C ILE A 24 -23.61 -26.85 -20.83
N SER A 25 -23.55 -27.50 -21.99
CA SER A 25 -22.79 -28.74 -22.19
C SER A 25 -21.28 -28.55 -22.04
N SER A 26 -20.77 -27.40 -22.50
CA SER A 26 -19.38 -26.97 -22.31
C SER A 26 -19.05 -26.72 -20.83
N PHE A 27 -19.97 -26.11 -20.08
CA PHE A 27 -19.79 -25.88 -18.65
C PHE A 27 -19.75 -27.19 -17.85
N LEU A 28 -20.64 -28.14 -18.18
CA LEU A 28 -20.79 -29.45 -17.51
C LEU A 28 -19.67 -30.46 -17.85
N HIS A 29 -18.73 -30.14 -18.77
CA HIS A 29 -17.72 -31.10 -19.19
C HIS A 29 -16.63 -31.26 -18.08
N PRO A 30 -16.29 -32.49 -17.64
CA PRO A 30 -15.40 -32.69 -16.49
C PRO A 30 -14.04 -31.99 -16.61
N SER A 31 -13.44 -32.02 -17.81
CA SER A 31 -12.11 -31.44 -18.05
C SER A 31 -12.08 -29.90 -18.07
N SER A 32 -13.22 -29.23 -17.98
CA SER A 32 -13.26 -27.76 -18.02
C SER A 32 -12.64 -27.15 -16.75
N TRP A 33 -12.63 -27.88 -15.63
CA TRP A 33 -12.39 -27.29 -14.29
C TRP A 33 -11.45 -28.10 -13.37
N ASP A 34 -10.63 -29.01 -13.92
CA ASP A 34 -9.68 -29.86 -13.16
C ASP A 34 -8.65 -29.08 -12.31
N ASN A 35 -8.51 -27.76 -12.50
CA ASN A 35 -7.59 -26.90 -11.74
C ASN A 35 -8.16 -26.38 -10.40
N ILE A 36 -9.45 -26.62 -10.10
CA ILE A 36 -10.11 -26.09 -8.90
C ILE A 36 -9.73 -26.91 -7.65
N ASN A 37 -8.67 -26.49 -6.96
CA ASN A 37 -8.07 -27.20 -5.81
C ASN A 37 -8.49 -26.66 -4.42
N SER A 38 -9.52 -25.82 -4.29
CA SER A 38 -9.99 -25.26 -3.00
C SER A 38 -11.47 -25.55 -2.80
N GLU A 39 -11.83 -26.02 -1.59
CA GLU A 39 -13.18 -26.53 -1.26
C GLU A 39 -14.31 -25.51 -1.57
N PRO A 40 -14.18 -24.20 -1.27
CA PRO A 40 -15.21 -23.21 -1.57
C PRO A 40 -15.52 -23.12 -3.07
N PHE A 41 -14.49 -23.07 -3.93
CA PHE A 41 -14.67 -22.97 -5.38
C PHE A 41 -15.37 -24.23 -5.94
N GLN A 42 -14.96 -25.42 -5.49
CA GLN A 42 -15.56 -26.69 -5.92
C GLN A 42 -17.04 -26.79 -5.49
N LYS A 43 -17.35 -26.37 -4.26
CA LYS A 43 -18.71 -26.32 -3.71
C LYS A 43 -19.64 -25.40 -4.50
N TYR A 44 -19.15 -24.25 -4.94
CA TYR A 44 -19.93 -23.33 -5.77
C TYR A 44 -20.11 -23.82 -7.22
N TYR A 45 -19.11 -24.49 -7.77
CA TYR A 45 -19.23 -25.18 -9.06
C TYR A 45 -20.33 -26.25 -9.02
N GLN A 46 -20.33 -27.12 -7.99
CA GLN A 46 -21.34 -28.18 -7.82
C GLN A 46 -22.79 -27.65 -7.78
N LYS A 47 -23.06 -26.54 -7.06
CA LYS A 47 -24.40 -25.92 -7.06
C LYS A 47 -24.85 -25.47 -8.46
N THR A 48 -23.94 -24.87 -9.22
CA THR A 48 -24.20 -24.42 -10.59
C THR A 48 -24.45 -25.62 -11.51
N GLU A 49 -23.64 -26.68 -11.34
CA GLU A 49 -23.77 -27.95 -12.04
C GLU A 49 -25.12 -28.63 -11.76
N GLU A 50 -25.62 -28.60 -10.52
CA GLU A 50 -26.95 -29.12 -10.14
C GLU A 50 -28.08 -28.41 -10.89
N ILE A 51 -28.06 -27.07 -10.98
CA ILE A 51 -29.08 -26.30 -11.72
C ILE A 51 -29.05 -26.66 -13.20
N PHE A 52 -27.86 -26.72 -13.81
CA PHE A 52 -27.72 -27.06 -15.23
C PHE A 52 -28.09 -28.51 -15.55
N LYS A 53 -27.80 -29.47 -14.65
CA LYS A 53 -28.27 -30.87 -14.77
C LYS A 53 -29.80 -30.99 -14.72
N LEU A 54 -30.49 -30.05 -14.07
CA LEU A 54 -31.96 -30.00 -14.01
C LEU A 54 -32.58 -29.29 -15.22
N LEU A 55 -31.95 -28.21 -15.71
CA LEU A 55 -32.44 -27.46 -16.88
C LEU A 55 -32.17 -28.18 -18.21
N LYS A 56 -30.98 -28.74 -18.40
CA LYS A 56 -30.51 -29.26 -19.68
C LYS A 56 -31.49 -30.25 -20.35
N PRO A 57 -32.00 -31.31 -19.68
CA PRO A 57 -32.88 -32.27 -20.33
C PRO A 57 -34.21 -31.67 -20.82
N ILE A 58 -34.69 -30.61 -20.14
CA ILE A 58 -35.93 -29.92 -20.50
C ILE A 58 -35.70 -29.02 -21.72
N LEU A 59 -34.56 -28.34 -21.76
CA LEU A 59 -34.12 -27.53 -22.90
C LEU A 59 -33.84 -28.39 -24.15
N GLU A 60 -33.28 -29.59 -23.97
CA GLU A 60 -33.07 -30.56 -25.06
C GLU A 60 -34.39 -31.06 -25.65
N ALA A 61 -35.40 -31.36 -24.81
CA ALA A 61 -36.69 -31.84 -25.28
C ALA A 61 -37.51 -30.81 -26.08
N ILE A 62 -37.29 -29.50 -25.89
CA ILE A 62 -37.97 -28.44 -26.64
C ILE A 62 -37.18 -27.90 -27.85
N VAL A 63 -35.97 -28.41 -28.12
CA VAL A 63 -35.01 -27.80 -29.06
C VAL A 63 -35.49 -27.75 -30.52
N ASP A 64 -36.37 -28.68 -30.90
CA ASP A 64 -36.96 -28.79 -32.24
C ASP A 64 -38.49 -28.54 -32.23
N SER A 65 -39.03 -27.92 -31.16
CA SER A 65 -40.44 -27.50 -31.05
C SER A 65 -40.66 -26.04 -31.51
N GLU A 66 -41.85 -25.74 -32.03
CA GLU A 66 -42.26 -24.36 -32.38
C GLU A 66 -42.21 -23.38 -31.19
N ILE A 67 -42.27 -23.89 -29.94
CA ILE A 67 -42.07 -23.11 -28.71
C ILE A 67 -40.73 -22.36 -28.71
N ALA A 68 -39.68 -22.90 -29.34
CA ALA A 68 -38.36 -22.27 -29.37
C ALA A 68 -38.33 -20.92 -30.14
N ALA A 69 -39.38 -20.58 -30.88
CA ALA A 69 -39.53 -19.27 -31.53
C ALA A 69 -40.24 -18.21 -30.66
N ASN A 70 -40.65 -18.54 -29.42
CA ASN A 70 -41.35 -17.60 -28.54
C ASN A 70 -40.43 -16.45 -28.10
N GLU A 71 -40.85 -15.20 -28.36
CA GLU A 71 -40.07 -13.99 -28.11
C GLU A 71 -39.71 -13.79 -26.62
N GLN A 72 -40.66 -14.03 -25.71
CA GLN A 72 -40.42 -13.94 -24.27
C GLN A 72 -39.45 -15.02 -23.80
N LEU A 73 -39.57 -16.24 -24.33
CA LEU A 73 -38.69 -17.36 -23.98
C LEU A 73 -37.27 -17.15 -24.51
N ASN A 74 -37.13 -16.59 -25.72
CA ASN A 74 -35.83 -16.24 -26.29
C ASN A 74 -35.10 -15.18 -25.44
N LYS A 75 -35.81 -14.16 -24.93
CA LYS A 75 -35.21 -13.21 -23.98
C LYS A 75 -34.61 -13.92 -22.76
N GLU A 76 -35.35 -14.84 -22.12
CA GLU A 76 -34.84 -15.58 -20.96
C GLU A 76 -33.68 -16.52 -21.33
N PHE A 77 -33.63 -17.02 -22.57
CA PHE A 77 -32.49 -17.78 -23.09
C PHE A 77 -31.24 -16.90 -23.31
N GLU A 78 -31.39 -15.64 -23.73
CA GLU A 78 -30.28 -14.67 -23.82
C GLU A 78 -29.76 -14.33 -22.41
N ASP A 79 -30.65 -13.98 -21.48
CA ASP A 79 -30.31 -13.64 -20.10
C ASP A 79 -29.60 -14.81 -19.36
N LEU A 80 -30.06 -16.05 -19.57
CA LEU A 80 -29.41 -17.26 -19.06
C LEU A 80 -28.07 -17.54 -19.77
N GLY A 81 -28.01 -17.33 -21.10
CA GLY A 81 -26.80 -17.51 -21.90
C GLY A 81 -25.68 -16.59 -21.46
N GLN A 82 -25.95 -15.29 -21.31
CA GLN A 82 -25.01 -14.31 -20.77
C GLN A 82 -24.56 -14.71 -19.36
N SER A 83 -25.49 -15.14 -18.49
CA SER A 83 -25.15 -15.58 -17.13
C SER A 83 -24.22 -16.81 -17.11
N ILE A 84 -24.34 -17.73 -18.08
CA ILE A 84 -23.42 -18.87 -18.24
C ILE A 84 -22.02 -18.42 -18.69
N ASP A 85 -21.93 -17.44 -19.58
CA ASP A 85 -20.63 -16.97 -20.07
C ASP A 85 -19.90 -16.11 -19.01
N GLU A 86 -20.63 -15.28 -18.23
CA GLU A 86 -20.11 -14.63 -17.00
C GLU A 86 -19.61 -15.67 -15.98
N LEU A 87 -20.32 -16.79 -15.79
CA LEU A 87 -19.88 -17.89 -14.93
C LEU A 87 -18.61 -18.57 -15.43
N LYS A 88 -18.51 -18.85 -16.73
CA LYS A 88 -17.29 -19.45 -17.31
C LYS A 88 -16.09 -18.54 -17.12
N GLU A 89 -16.23 -17.23 -17.37
CA GLU A 89 -15.13 -16.28 -17.17
C GLU A 89 -14.67 -16.27 -15.71
N LEU A 90 -15.60 -16.24 -14.75
CA LEU A 90 -15.27 -16.26 -13.33
C LEU A 90 -14.54 -17.56 -12.92
N PHE A 91 -14.97 -18.73 -13.42
CA PHE A 91 -14.32 -20.01 -13.12
C PHE A 91 -13.00 -20.22 -13.88
N VAL A 92 -12.79 -19.65 -15.08
CA VAL A 92 -11.49 -19.71 -15.79
C VAL A 92 -10.40 -18.98 -15.00
N ASN A 93 -10.77 -17.90 -14.32
CA ASN A 93 -9.86 -17.11 -13.50
C ASN A 93 -9.67 -17.68 -12.07
N CYS A 94 -10.33 -18.78 -11.71
CA CYS A 94 -10.19 -19.41 -10.39
C CYS A 94 -8.78 -20.00 -10.17
N HIS A 95 -8.00 -19.38 -9.29
CA HIS A 95 -6.71 -19.89 -8.83
C HIS A 95 -6.52 -19.72 -7.31
N PRO A 96 -5.63 -20.48 -6.63
CA PRO A 96 -5.48 -20.45 -5.18
C PRO A 96 -5.11 -19.08 -4.56
N LEU A 97 -4.62 -18.13 -5.36
CA LEU A 97 -4.28 -16.77 -4.93
C LEU A 97 -5.39 -15.73 -5.22
N MET A 98 -6.60 -16.18 -5.58
CA MET A 98 -7.74 -15.29 -5.85
C MET A 98 -8.47 -15.02 -4.53
N SER A 99 -9.00 -13.80 -4.35
CA SER A 99 -9.80 -13.48 -3.16
C SER A 99 -11.04 -14.37 -3.11
N LYS A 100 -11.14 -15.18 -2.06
CA LYS A 100 -12.29 -16.05 -1.81
C LYS A 100 -13.52 -15.23 -1.46
N ILE A 101 -13.37 -14.14 -0.72
CA ILE A 101 -14.49 -13.27 -0.33
C ILE A 101 -15.08 -12.57 -1.57
N TYR A 102 -14.24 -11.98 -2.41
CA TYR A 102 -14.68 -11.29 -3.62
C TYR A 102 -15.24 -12.27 -4.67
N PHE A 103 -14.68 -13.49 -4.78
CA PHE A 103 -15.29 -14.57 -5.56
C PHE A 103 -16.70 -14.92 -5.07
N VAL A 104 -16.87 -15.17 -3.76
CA VAL A 104 -18.19 -15.52 -3.20
C VAL A 104 -19.22 -14.42 -3.43
N MET A 105 -18.81 -13.15 -3.34
CA MET A 105 -19.68 -12.01 -3.62
C MET A 105 -20.17 -11.95 -5.07
N GLN A 106 -19.35 -12.34 -6.05
CA GLN A 106 -19.75 -12.42 -7.45
C GLN A 106 -20.57 -13.69 -7.75
N ILE A 107 -20.08 -14.87 -7.36
CA ILE A 107 -20.67 -16.16 -7.73
C ILE A 107 -22.08 -16.34 -7.14
N ASP A 108 -22.35 -15.87 -5.91
CA ASP A 108 -23.71 -15.92 -5.33
C ASP A 108 -24.68 -15.07 -6.15
N SER A 109 -24.24 -13.94 -6.70
CA SER A 109 -25.05 -13.10 -7.58
C SER A 109 -25.31 -13.76 -8.93
N LEU A 110 -24.32 -14.45 -9.51
CA LEU A 110 -24.46 -15.16 -10.79
C LEU A 110 -25.35 -16.40 -10.66
N ILE A 111 -25.18 -17.20 -9.60
CA ILE A 111 -26.06 -18.34 -9.30
C ILE A 111 -27.49 -17.85 -9.07
N ALA A 112 -27.68 -16.70 -8.41
CA ALA A 112 -29.00 -16.10 -8.26
C ALA A 112 -29.63 -15.67 -9.60
N LYS A 113 -28.86 -15.08 -10.53
CA LYS A 113 -29.33 -14.80 -11.91
C LYS A 113 -29.75 -16.08 -12.63
N VAL A 114 -28.83 -17.05 -12.75
CA VAL A 114 -29.06 -18.35 -13.43
C VAL A 114 -30.30 -19.07 -12.89
N ARG A 115 -30.48 -19.06 -11.57
CA ARG A 115 -31.65 -19.65 -10.93
C ARG A 115 -32.94 -18.91 -11.27
N THR A 116 -32.92 -17.57 -11.33
CA THR A 116 -34.08 -16.74 -11.67
C THR A 116 -34.50 -16.98 -13.11
N SER A 117 -33.62 -16.78 -14.09
CA SER A 117 -33.92 -17.04 -15.52
C SER A 117 -34.29 -18.49 -15.77
N GLY A 118 -33.62 -19.45 -15.11
CA GLY A 118 -33.99 -20.87 -15.16
C GLY A 118 -35.40 -21.17 -14.63
N LEU A 119 -35.85 -20.47 -13.59
CA LEU A 119 -37.22 -20.59 -13.08
C LEU A 119 -38.24 -19.88 -13.98
N GLU A 120 -37.89 -18.73 -14.57
CA GLU A 120 -38.74 -17.99 -15.50
C GLU A 120 -38.97 -18.79 -16.79
N ILE A 121 -37.92 -19.40 -17.37
CA ILE A 121 -38.03 -20.39 -18.45
C ILE A 121 -39.02 -21.51 -18.09
N LEU A 122 -38.86 -22.15 -16.92
CA LEU A 122 -39.72 -23.26 -16.52
C LEU A 122 -41.18 -22.84 -16.24
N LEU A 123 -41.40 -21.63 -15.73
CA LEU A 123 -42.74 -21.08 -15.52
C LEU A 123 -43.43 -20.74 -16.85
N LEU A 124 -42.69 -20.14 -17.79
CA LEU A 124 -43.17 -19.88 -19.16
C LEU A 124 -43.53 -21.19 -19.87
N LEU A 125 -42.67 -22.20 -19.81
CA LEU A 125 -42.95 -23.53 -20.37
C LEU A 125 -44.18 -24.20 -19.72
N ASN A 126 -44.37 -24.09 -18.41
CA ASN A 126 -45.57 -24.61 -17.75
C ASN A 126 -46.85 -23.85 -18.16
N SER A 127 -46.75 -22.56 -18.54
CA SER A 127 -47.86 -21.77 -19.09
C SER A 127 -48.20 -22.13 -20.55
N LEU A 128 -47.21 -22.54 -21.35
CA LEU A 128 -47.34 -22.97 -22.75
C LEU A 128 -47.70 -24.46 -22.91
N ARG A 129 -48.27 -25.06 -21.86
CA ARG A 129 -48.61 -26.48 -21.69
C ARG A 129 -49.17 -27.19 -22.93
N GLU A 130 -50.05 -26.54 -23.69
CA GLU A 130 -50.77 -27.15 -24.82
C GLU A 130 -49.88 -27.40 -26.05
N GLN A 131 -48.65 -26.89 -26.05
CA GLN A 131 -47.69 -26.98 -27.16
C GLN A 131 -46.46 -27.84 -26.84
N LEU A 132 -46.34 -28.39 -25.62
CA LEU A 132 -45.17 -29.18 -25.21
C LEU A 132 -45.20 -30.62 -25.75
N PRO A 133 -44.02 -31.24 -26.01
CA PRO A 133 -43.94 -32.67 -26.32
C PRO A 133 -44.43 -33.55 -25.16
N ASP A 134 -45.07 -34.69 -25.50
CA ASP A 134 -45.60 -35.67 -24.53
C ASP A 134 -44.56 -36.20 -23.51
N GLU A 135 -43.27 -36.09 -23.83
CA GLU A 135 -42.14 -36.52 -22.98
C GLU A 135 -41.97 -35.64 -21.73
N LEU A 136 -42.45 -34.39 -21.75
CA LEU A 136 -42.37 -33.44 -20.63
C LEU A 136 -43.66 -33.42 -19.80
N SER A 137 -43.83 -34.42 -18.94
CA SER A 137 -44.97 -34.44 -18.01
C SER A 137 -44.97 -33.24 -17.05
N SER A 138 -46.16 -32.66 -16.81
CA SER A 138 -46.38 -31.55 -15.87
C SER A 138 -45.71 -31.75 -14.50
N THR A 139 -45.72 -32.98 -13.98
CA THR A 139 -45.11 -33.34 -12.70
C THR A 139 -43.59 -33.21 -12.71
N SER A 140 -42.95 -33.40 -13.86
CA SER A 140 -41.49 -33.28 -14.04
C SER A 140 -41.05 -31.82 -14.05
N LEU A 141 -41.81 -30.94 -14.71
CA LEU A 141 -41.60 -29.49 -14.67
C LEU A 141 -41.79 -28.94 -13.24
N GLU A 142 -42.89 -29.32 -12.57
CA GLU A 142 -43.19 -28.93 -11.19
C GLU A 142 -42.07 -29.37 -10.22
N LEU A 143 -41.57 -30.61 -10.36
CA LEU A 143 -40.46 -31.14 -9.59
C LEU A 143 -39.15 -30.40 -9.87
N CYS A 144 -38.89 -30.01 -11.13
CA CYS A 144 -37.71 -29.24 -11.50
C CYS A 144 -37.75 -27.83 -10.89
N ILE A 145 -38.89 -27.15 -10.99
CA ILE A 145 -39.14 -25.83 -10.37
C ILE A 145 -38.89 -25.90 -8.84
N GLN A 146 -39.41 -26.93 -8.16
CA GLN A 146 -39.18 -27.12 -6.72
C GLN A 146 -37.69 -27.35 -6.41
N LYS A 147 -37.02 -28.24 -7.15
CA LYS A 147 -35.59 -28.51 -6.94
C LYS A 147 -34.73 -27.25 -7.14
N ILE A 148 -34.91 -26.52 -8.24
CA ILE A 148 -34.13 -25.31 -8.55
C ILE A 148 -34.39 -24.20 -7.53
N LYS A 149 -35.62 -24.04 -7.01
CA LYS A 149 -35.90 -23.12 -5.89
C LYS A 149 -35.09 -23.46 -4.64
N HIS A 150 -34.84 -24.75 -4.39
CA HIS A 150 -34.11 -25.24 -3.22
C HIS A 150 -32.59 -25.36 -3.40
N VAL A 151 -32.02 -25.19 -4.59
CA VAL A 151 -30.56 -25.17 -4.76
C VAL A 151 -29.97 -23.93 -4.09
N GLY A 152 -29.34 -24.15 -2.93
CA GLY A 152 -28.16 -23.39 -2.49
C GLY A 152 -28.33 -21.90 -2.18
N LEU A 153 -29.41 -21.46 -1.51
CA LEU A 153 -29.46 -20.16 -0.81
C LEU A 153 -28.53 -20.17 0.42
N GLU A 154 -27.22 -20.16 0.18
CA GLU A 154 -26.24 -20.14 1.25
C GLU A 154 -26.00 -18.71 1.73
N GLN A 155 -25.96 -18.54 3.06
CA GLN A 155 -25.90 -17.22 3.71
C GLN A 155 -24.49 -16.61 3.69
N THR A 156 -23.53 -17.14 2.93
CA THR A 156 -22.15 -16.67 3.00
C THR A 156 -22.01 -15.24 2.47
N SER A 157 -22.57 -14.90 1.31
CA SER A 157 -22.63 -13.51 0.86
C SER A 157 -23.51 -12.61 1.74
N THR A 158 -24.58 -13.11 2.36
CA THR A 158 -25.39 -12.29 3.28
C THR A 158 -24.65 -11.98 4.58
N LEU A 159 -23.94 -12.96 5.16
CA LEU A 159 -23.05 -12.78 6.30
C LEU A 159 -21.91 -11.81 6.00
N ILE A 160 -21.33 -11.87 4.79
CA ILE A 160 -20.32 -10.91 4.33
C ILE A 160 -20.92 -9.50 4.23
N LYS A 161 -22.10 -9.33 3.62
CA LYS A 161 -22.82 -8.04 3.54
C LYS A 161 -23.14 -7.49 4.93
N GLU A 162 -23.72 -8.29 5.82
CA GLU A 162 -24.04 -7.90 7.20
C GLU A 162 -22.80 -7.45 7.99
N ALA A 163 -21.67 -8.15 7.81
CA ALA A 163 -20.39 -7.82 8.44
C ALA A 163 -19.75 -6.52 7.87
N ILE A 164 -20.07 -6.18 6.62
CA ILE A 164 -19.65 -4.95 5.93
C ILE A 164 -20.54 -3.75 6.29
N GLU A 165 -21.86 -3.96 6.41
CA GLU A 165 -22.86 -2.89 6.54
C GLU A 165 -23.11 -2.40 7.97
N ASN A 166 -22.70 -3.14 9.01
CA ASN A 166 -22.90 -2.78 10.42
C ASN A 166 -21.59 -2.52 11.20
N PRO A 167 -21.05 -1.28 11.24
CA PRO A 167 -19.77 -1.01 11.89
C PRO A 167 -19.78 -0.74 13.41
N VAL A 168 -20.89 -0.37 14.06
CA VAL A 168 -20.87 0.14 15.46
C VAL A 168 -22.10 -0.24 16.30
N ASN A 169 -21.91 -0.99 17.41
CA ASN A 169 -22.31 -0.57 18.77
C ASN A 169 -22.02 -1.63 19.87
N GLY A 170 -21.21 -1.24 20.86
CA GLY A 170 -21.42 -1.54 22.29
C GLY A 170 -21.21 -2.95 22.87
N THR A 171 -21.41 -4.03 22.11
CA THR A 171 -21.36 -5.42 22.61
C THR A 171 -20.67 -6.34 21.59
N ASP A 172 -20.36 -7.61 21.96
CA ASP A 172 -19.58 -8.55 21.12
C ASP A 172 -20.43 -9.64 20.42
N PRO A 173 -21.17 -9.34 19.34
CA PRO A 173 -21.67 -10.32 18.38
C PRO A 173 -20.84 -10.39 17.08
N ARG A 174 -19.82 -9.52 16.90
CA ARG A 174 -18.90 -9.57 15.74
C ARG A 174 -18.08 -10.88 15.69
N SER A 175 -17.92 -11.52 16.83
CA SER A 175 -17.25 -12.82 17.02
C SER A 175 -17.80 -13.93 16.10
N GLU A 176 -19.10 -14.18 16.17
CA GLU A 176 -19.73 -15.33 15.54
C GLU A 176 -19.84 -15.17 14.02
N GLY A 177 -20.14 -13.95 13.53
CA GLY A 177 -20.18 -13.65 12.10
C GLY A 177 -18.82 -13.85 11.42
N MET A 178 -17.76 -13.27 11.98
CA MET A 178 -16.38 -13.45 11.45
C MET A 178 -15.93 -14.92 11.51
N THR A 179 -16.37 -15.69 12.52
CA THR A 179 -16.14 -17.14 12.58
C THR A 179 -16.75 -17.87 11.41
N LYS A 180 -18.04 -17.62 11.15
CA LYS A 180 -18.78 -18.31 10.08
C LYS A 180 -18.16 -18.01 8.73
N ILE A 181 -17.80 -16.75 8.47
CA ILE A 181 -17.06 -16.35 7.25
C ILE A 181 -15.70 -17.05 7.17
N ALA A 182 -14.90 -17.07 8.24
CA ALA A 182 -13.60 -17.75 8.28
C ALA A 182 -13.71 -19.25 7.99
N ASN A 183 -14.69 -19.92 8.57
CA ASN A 183 -14.92 -21.35 8.38
C ASN A 183 -15.47 -21.67 6.98
N CYS A 184 -16.44 -20.89 6.47
CA CYS A 184 -17.04 -21.09 5.15
C CYS A 184 -16.04 -20.90 3.99
N LEU A 185 -14.98 -20.10 4.20
CA LEU A 185 -14.00 -19.74 3.16
C LEU A 185 -12.62 -20.35 3.40
N GLU A 186 -12.43 -21.16 4.45
CA GLU A 186 -11.11 -21.66 4.87
C GLU A 186 -10.09 -20.50 5.06
N LEU A 187 -10.50 -19.45 5.77
CA LEU A 187 -9.66 -18.30 6.16
C LEU A 187 -9.32 -18.39 7.65
N SER A 188 -8.75 -19.53 8.04
CA SER A 188 -8.56 -20.00 9.41
C SER A 188 -7.16 -19.73 9.96
N THR A 189 -6.17 -19.61 9.09
CA THR A 189 -4.77 -19.36 9.43
C THR A 189 -4.36 -17.92 9.11
N ASN A 190 -3.28 -17.49 9.77
CA ASN A 190 -2.70 -16.17 9.51
C ASN A 190 -2.15 -16.06 8.08
N GLN A 191 -1.65 -17.17 7.52
CA GLN A 191 -1.19 -17.23 6.13
C GLN A 191 -2.36 -17.05 5.16
N GLU A 192 -3.50 -17.73 5.37
CA GLU A 192 -4.71 -17.56 4.54
C GLU A 192 -5.21 -16.12 4.54
N LEU A 193 -5.35 -15.49 5.71
CA LEU A 193 -5.84 -14.10 5.82
C LEU A 193 -4.89 -13.08 5.16
N LEU A 194 -3.58 -13.31 5.23
CA LEU A 194 -2.60 -12.46 4.54
C LEU A 194 -2.61 -12.66 3.02
N ILE A 195 -2.87 -13.88 2.52
CA ILE A 195 -3.05 -14.15 1.09
C ILE A 195 -4.32 -13.46 0.58
N GLU A 196 -5.44 -13.60 1.31
CA GLU A 196 -6.71 -12.95 0.99
C GLU A 196 -6.56 -11.43 0.92
N ALA A 197 -5.87 -10.83 1.89
CA ALA A 197 -5.59 -9.39 1.90
C ALA A 197 -4.76 -8.93 0.69
N VAL A 198 -3.75 -9.70 0.30
CA VAL A 198 -2.92 -9.43 -0.90
C VAL A 198 -3.72 -9.56 -2.19
N ALA A 199 -4.61 -10.56 -2.28
CA ALA A 199 -5.49 -10.74 -3.42
C ALA A 199 -6.48 -9.56 -3.57
N LEU A 200 -7.01 -9.06 -2.45
CA LEU A 200 -7.89 -7.89 -2.41
C LEU A 200 -7.16 -6.59 -2.78
N ASP A 201 -5.94 -6.37 -2.28
CA ASP A 201 -5.16 -5.18 -2.67
C ASP A 201 -4.86 -5.17 -4.18
N LYS A 202 -4.59 -6.34 -4.79
CA LYS A 202 -4.42 -6.47 -6.24
C LYS A 202 -5.73 -6.21 -7.01
N LEU A 203 -6.86 -6.69 -6.51
CA LEU A 203 -8.18 -6.38 -7.09
C LEU A 203 -8.50 -4.88 -6.98
N LYS A 204 -8.16 -4.26 -5.86
CA LYS A 204 -8.29 -2.80 -5.67
C LYS A 204 -7.45 -2.05 -6.69
N GLU A 205 -6.17 -2.40 -6.85
CA GLU A 205 -5.30 -1.76 -7.85
C GLU A 205 -5.86 -1.89 -9.26
N ASN A 206 -6.39 -3.06 -9.64
CA ASN A 206 -7.06 -3.27 -10.93
C ASN A 206 -8.32 -2.39 -11.09
N ALA A 207 -9.14 -2.25 -10.03
CA ALA A 207 -10.35 -1.41 -10.06
C ALA A 207 -10.03 0.10 -10.09
N GLU A 208 -8.95 0.53 -9.43
CA GLU A 208 -8.40 1.89 -9.51
C GLU A 208 -7.86 2.18 -10.93
N GLN A 209 -7.12 1.25 -11.53
CA GLN A 209 -6.65 1.35 -12.92
C GLN A 209 -7.79 1.38 -13.95
N ALA A 210 -8.95 0.78 -13.63
CA ALA A 210 -10.16 0.80 -14.45
C ALA A 210 -11.11 1.97 -14.13
N GLU A 211 -10.71 2.91 -13.26
CA GLU A 211 -11.49 4.10 -12.82
C GLU A 211 -12.84 3.77 -12.15
N LYS A 212 -13.01 2.53 -11.66
CA LYS A 212 -14.27 2.03 -11.08
C LYS A 212 -14.43 2.41 -9.60
N ASN A 213 -14.64 3.69 -9.33
CA ASN A 213 -14.67 4.26 -7.97
C ASN A 213 -15.60 3.55 -6.96
N GLU A 214 -16.78 3.08 -7.36
CA GLU A 214 -17.67 2.35 -6.44
C GLU A 214 -17.17 0.93 -6.14
N GLU A 215 -16.50 0.28 -7.09
CA GLU A 215 -15.88 -1.03 -6.89
C GLU A 215 -14.69 -0.93 -5.92
N VAL A 216 -13.87 0.12 -6.05
CA VAL A 216 -12.77 0.44 -5.11
C VAL A 216 -13.30 0.62 -3.68
N LYS A 217 -14.35 1.42 -3.48
CA LYS A 217 -15.01 1.60 -2.17
C LYS A 217 -15.56 0.29 -1.61
N TYR A 218 -16.05 -0.61 -2.47
CA TYR A 218 -16.56 -1.91 -2.06
C TYR A 218 -15.43 -2.85 -1.62
N ILE A 219 -14.34 -2.92 -2.39
CA ILE A 219 -13.14 -3.71 -2.06
C ILE A 219 -12.49 -3.20 -0.77
N ASP A 220 -12.43 -1.88 -0.54
CA ASP A 220 -11.93 -1.30 0.72
C ASP A 220 -12.70 -1.78 1.96
N ARG A 221 -14.03 -1.96 1.84
CA ARG A 221 -14.85 -2.54 2.93
C ARG A 221 -14.51 -4.01 3.18
N ILE A 222 -14.20 -4.78 2.14
CA ILE A 222 -13.76 -6.18 2.27
C ILE A 222 -12.36 -6.24 2.90
N ILE A 223 -11.42 -5.38 2.48
CA ILE A 223 -10.09 -5.27 3.09
C ILE A 223 -10.19 -4.94 4.58
N LEU A 224 -11.11 -4.06 4.98
CA LEU A 224 -11.39 -3.76 6.39
C LEU A 224 -11.93 -4.99 7.14
N LEU A 225 -12.83 -5.79 6.54
CA LEU A 225 -13.31 -7.04 7.13
C LEU A 225 -12.16 -8.03 7.38
N VAL A 226 -11.31 -8.29 6.38
CA VAL A 226 -10.15 -9.20 6.50
C VAL A 226 -9.15 -8.69 7.54
N THR A 227 -8.95 -7.37 7.61
CA THR A 227 -8.07 -6.76 8.63
C THR A 227 -8.61 -6.99 10.05
N ASN A 228 -9.93 -6.80 10.27
CA ASN A 228 -10.56 -7.12 11.56
C ASN A 228 -10.45 -8.62 11.92
N MET A 229 -10.56 -9.52 10.94
CA MET A 229 -10.37 -10.97 11.15
C MET A 229 -8.92 -11.30 11.54
N HIS A 230 -7.94 -10.66 10.91
CA HIS A 230 -6.51 -10.79 11.20
C HIS A 230 -6.16 -10.29 12.61
N ASP A 231 -6.63 -9.09 12.99
CA ASP A 231 -6.42 -8.53 14.33
C ASP A 231 -7.04 -9.43 15.42
N ARG A 232 -8.23 -9.99 15.16
CA ARG A 232 -8.89 -10.95 16.06
C ARG A 232 -8.09 -12.25 16.19
N LEU A 233 -7.53 -12.78 15.09
CA LEU A 233 -6.67 -13.96 15.12
C LEU A 233 -5.39 -13.70 15.93
N ILE A 234 -4.77 -12.53 15.78
CA ILE A 234 -3.60 -12.12 16.58
C ILE A 234 -3.95 -12.11 18.07
N MET A 235 -5.06 -11.47 18.46
CA MET A 235 -5.53 -11.43 19.85
C MET A 235 -5.76 -12.84 20.42
N LEU A 236 -6.36 -13.75 19.66
CA LEU A 236 -6.61 -15.13 20.07
C LEU A 236 -5.34 -16.00 20.15
N LYS A 237 -4.34 -15.75 19.28
CA LYS A 237 -3.02 -16.39 19.37
C LYS A 237 -2.24 -15.87 20.58
N GLN A 238 -2.33 -14.58 20.89
CA GLN A 238 -1.70 -13.99 22.08
C GLN A 238 -2.29 -14.53 23.38
N SER A 239 -3.62 -14.74 23.48
CA SER A 239 -4.25 -15.30 24.67
C SER A 239 -4.03 -16.82 24.84
N LYS A 240 -3.84 -17.57 23.75
CA LYS A 240 -3.54 -19.01 23.79
C LYS A 240 -2.06 -19.34 24.07
N ASN A 241 -1.14 -18.36 23.98
CA ASN A 241 0.28 -18.57 24.19
C ASN A 241 0.63 -18.74 25.69
N CYS A 242 0.65 -20.00 26.15
CA CYS A 242 0.90 -20.39 27.53
C CYS A 242 2.39 -20.31 27.95
N TYR A 243 3.03 -19.15 27.74
CA TYR A 243 4.35 -18.84 28.29
C TYR A 243 4.20 -17.99 29.57
N PRO A 244 4.99 -18.25 30.63
CA PRO A 244 4.95 -17.43 31.85
C PRO A 244 5.51 -16.01 31.66
N VAL A 245 6.07 -15.71 30.48
CA VAL A 245 6.62 -14.40 30.11
C VAL A 245 6.17 -14.07 28.68
N THR A 246 5.69 -12.84 28.48
CA THR A 246 5.27 -12.34 27.16
C THR A 246 6.46 -12.28 26.19
N ILE A 247 6.32 -12.94 25.03
CA ILE A 247 7.32 -12.90 23.95
C ILE A 247 7.34 -11.50 23.31
N PRO A 248 8.51 -10.84 23.15
CA PRO A 248 8.63 -9.60 22.39
C PRO A 248 8.19 -9.76 20.93
N ALA A 249 7.40 -8.81 20.41
CA ALA A 249 6.81 -8.90 19.06
C ALA A 249 7.86 -9.03 17.94
N ASP A 250 9.03 -8.41 18.09
CA ASP A 250 10.14 -8.49 17.13
C ASP A 250 10.82 -9.86 17.04
N PHE A 251 10.51 -10.78 17.98
CA PHE A 251 10.98 -12.17 17.98
C PHE A 251 9.98 -13.13 17.33
N CYS A 252 8.74 -12.70 17.09
CA CYS A 252 7.73 -13.49 16.40
C CYS A 252 7.79 -13.28 14.89
N CYS A 253 7.58 -14.36 14.13
CA CYS A 253 7.46 -14.31 12.68
C CYS A 253 6.11 -13.66 12.30
N PRO A 254 6.07 -12.63 11.44
CA PRO A 254 4.80 -12.02 11.00
C PRO A 254 3.86 -12.98 10.24
N LEU A 255 4.38 -14.09 9.68
CA LEU A 255 3.59 -15.08 8.95
C LEU A 255 2.98 -16.17 9.86
N SER A 256 3.71 -16.67 10.87
CA SER A 256 3.20 -17.73 11.77
C SER A 256 2.62 -17.19 13.08
N LEU A 257 2.95 -15.95 13.45
CA LEU A 257 2.70 -15.34 14.77
C LEU A 257 3.42 -16.06 15.92
N GLU A 258 4.40 -16.90 15.61
CA GLU A 258 5.16 -17.73 16.56
C GLU A 258 6.64 -17.33 16.61
N LEU A 259 7.31 -17.71 17.71
CA LEU A 259 8.72 -17.41 17.96
C LEU A 259 9.63 -17.96 16.85
N MET A 260 10.49 -17.11 16.28
CA MET A 260 11.38 -17.50 15.18
C MET A 260 12.51 -18.42 15.66
N THR A 261 12.70 -19.52 14.95
CA THR A 261 13.79 -20.50 15.15
C THR A 261 14.92 -20.33 14.14
N ASP A 262 14.59 -19.97 12.89
CA ASP A 262 15.55 -19.68 11.82
C ASP A 262 15.23 -18.36 11.10
N PRO A 263 15.40 -17.21 11.79
CA PRO A 263 15.03 -15.91 11.25
C PRO A 263 15.86 -15.54 10.01
N VAL A 264 15.16 -15.09 8.96
CA VAL A 264 15.73 -14.56 7.71
C VAL A 264 15.13 -13.20 7.36
N ILE A 265 15.93 -12.33 6.76
CA ILE A 265 15.52 -11.01 6.25
C ILE A 265 15.10 -11.17 4.78
N GLY A 266 13.91 -10.69 4.44
CA GLY A 266 13.45 -10.54 3.05
C GLY A 266 13.83 -9.17 2.46
N ALA A 267 13.59 -8.95 1.16
CA ALA A 267 13.93 -7.68 0.48
C ALA A 267 13.33 -6.42 1.13
N SER A 268 12.20 -6.55 1.82
CA SER A 268 11.53 -5.47 2.56
C SER A 268 12.23 -5.08 3.88
N GLY A 269 13.36 -5.70 4.22
CA GLY A 269 14.05 -5.53 5.50
C GLY A 269 13.34 -6.17 6.71
N GLN A 270 12.17 -6.77 6.51
CA GLN A 270 11.44 -7.50 7.54
C GLN A 270 12.05 -8.88 7.77
N THR A 271 12.03 -9.33 9.04
CA THR A 271 12.53 -10.66 9.43
C THR A 271 11.37 -11.64 9.61
N TYR A 272 11.54 -12.86 9.11
CA TYR A 272 10.55 -13.94 9.10
C TYR A 272 11.19 -15.28 9.49
N GLU A 273 10.38 -16.23 9.95
CA GLU A 273 10.77 -17.65 9.96
C GLU A 273 10.93 -18.16 8.52
N ARG A 274 12.09 -18.74 8.24
CA ARG A 274 12.54 -19.19 6.91
C ARG A 274 11.54 -20.12 6.22
N ALA A 275 10.97 -21.07 6.95
CA ALA A 275 10.03 -22.04 6.37
C ALA A 275 8.77 -21.36 5.82
N PHE A 276 8.23 -20.37 6.54
CA PHE A 276 6.99 -19.69 6.18
C PHE A 276 7.21 -18.71 5.02
N ILE A 277 8.27 -17.91 5.05
CA ILE A 277 8.55 -16.95 3.96
C ILE A 277 9.00 -17.65 2.67
N ARG A 278 9.65 -18.82 2.76
CA ARG A 278 9.87 -19.66 1.57
C ARG A 278 8.56 -20.14 0.98
N LYS A 279 7.69 -20.80 1.76
CA LYS A 279 6.37 -21.24 1.28
C LYS A 279 5.58 -20.10 0.62
N TRP A 280 5.64 -18.89 1.18
CA TRP A 280 5.04 -17.70 0.59
C TRP A 280 5.62 -17.37 -0.80
N LEU A 281 6.94 -17.30 -0.93
CA LEU A 281 7.64 -17.03 -2.20
C LEU A 281 7.47 -18.16 -3.23
N ASP A 282 7.49 -19.42 -2.78
CA ASP A 282 7.31 -20.62 -3.60
C ASP A 282 5.87 -20.70 -4.18
N MET A 283 4.90 -20.06 -3.53
CA MET A 283 3.55 -19.84 -4.06
C MET A 283 3.49 -18.70 -5.10
N GLY A 284 4.61 -18.07 -5.47
CA GLY A 284 4.68 -16.96 -6.43
C GLY A 284 4.33 -15.58 -5.85
N LEU A 285 4.13 -15.47 -4.53
CA LEU A 285 3.76 -14.20 -3.88
C LEU A 285 5.00 -13.31 -3.69
N THR A 286 5.25 -12.46 -4.68
CA THR A 286 6.38 -11.51 -4.69
C THR A 286 6.14 -10.23 -3.87
N VAL A 287 5.12 -10.19 -3.02
CA VAL A 287 4.85 -9.06 -2.10
C VAL A 287 5.24 -9.40 -0.66
N CYS A 288 5.59 -8.37 0.11
CA CYS A 288 5.96 -8.47 1.51
C CYS A 288 4.71 -8.76 2.38
N PRO A 289 4.64 -9.88 3.12
CA PRO A 289 3.47 -10.22 3.93
C PRO A 289 3.07 -9.18 4.98
N ARG A 290 4.01 -8.33 5.42
CA ARG A 290 3.79 -7.35 6.51
C ARG A 290 3.54 -5.93 6.00
N THR A 291 4.28 -5.49 4.97
CA THR A 291 4.15 -4.13 4.42
C THR A 291 3.28 -4.06 3.18
N ARG A 292 2.85 -5.21 2.63
CA ARG A 292 2.09 -5.39 1.39
C ARG A 292 2.72 -4.76 0.13
N GLN A 293 4.01 -4.38 0.22
CA GLN A 293 4.79 -3.83 -0.90
C GLN A 293 5.48 -4.94 -1.68
N THR A 294 5.58 -4.78 -3.00
CA THR A 294 6.37 -5.66 -3.88
C THR A 294 7.82 -5.77 -3.43
N LEU A 295 8.33 -7.00 -3.35
CA LEU A 295 9.70 -7.31 -2.98
C LEU A 295 10.61 -7.10 -4.18
N ALA A 296 11.70 -6.35 -4.00
CA ALA A 296 12.70 -6.13 -5.06
C ALA A 296 13.42 -7.42 -5.50
N HIS A 297 13.47 -8.44 -4.63
CA HIS A 297 14.01 -9.77 -4.92
C HIS A 297 13.45 -10.84 -3.97
N THR A 298 13.54 -12.11 -4.35
CA THR A 298 13.13 -13.26 -3.52
C THR A 298 14.25 -13.78 -2.61
N ASN A 299 15.48 -13.24 -2.69
CA ASN A 299 16.60 -13.67 -1.86
C ASN A 299 16.33 -13.46 -0.35
N LEU A 300 16.65 -14.47 0.45
CA LEU A 300 16.47 -14.51 1.90
C LEU A 300 17.82 -14.55 2.62
N ILE A 301 18.12 -13.54 3.43
CA ILE A 301 19.42 -13.40 4.13
C ILE A 301 19.28 -13.92 5.57
N PRO A 302 20.13 -14.85 6.06
CA PRO A 302 20.07 -15.30 7.46
C PRO A 302 20.28 -14.15 8.47
N ASN A 303 19.36 -13.98 9.42
CA ASN A 303 19.46 -12.96 10.47
C ASN A 303 20.10 -13.54 11.75
N TYR A 304 21.41 -13.74 11.72
CA TYR A 304 22.15 -14.28 12.87
C TYR A 304 22.03 -13.40 14.13
N THR A 305 21.88 -12.09 13.98
CA THR A 305 21.70 -11.15 15.11
C THR A 305 20.38 -11.41 15.84
N VAL A 306 19.26 -11.47 15.12
CA VAL A 306 17.95 -11.79 15.73
C VAL A 306 17.96 -13.22 16.29
N LYS A 307 18.58 -14.19 15.60
CA LYS A 307 18.71 -15.57 16.10
C LYS A 307 19.43 -15.64 17.46
N ALA A 308 20.52 -14.86 17.63
CA ALA A 308 21.26 -14.79 18.89
C ALA A 308 20.48 -14.04 19.99
N LEU A 309 19.76 -12.96 19.66
CA LEU A 309 18.92 -12.23 20.61
C LEU A 309 17.77 -13.10 21.14
N ILE A 310 17.12 -13.87 20.26
CA ILE A 310 16.07 -14.82 20.62
C ILE A 310 16.64 -15.92 21.53
N ALA A 311 17.78 -16.53 21.17
CA ALA A 311 18.40 -17.57 21.99
C ALA A 311 18.73 -17.08 23.42
N ASN A 312 19.34 -15.90 23.55
CA ASN A 312 19.63 -15.26 24.84
C ASN A 312 18.34 -14.97 25.64
N TRP A 313 17.30 -14.43 24.99
CA TRP A 313 16.00 -14.20 25.64
C TRP A 313 15.35 -15.51 26.11
N CYS A 314 15.43 -16.58 25.32
CA CYS A 314 14.96 -17.90 25.68
C CYS A 314 15.69 -18.46 26.91
N GLU A 315 17.01 -18.37 26.96
CA GLU A 315 17.84 -18.78 28.09
C GLU A 315 17.48 -18.01 29.37
N LEU A 316 17.40 -16.67 29.29
CA LEU A 316 17.06 -15.81 30.44
C LEU A 316 15.66 -16.06 31.01
N ASN A 317 14.70 -16.47 30.18
CA ASN A 317 13.30 -16.67 30.58
C ASN A 317 12.91 -18.16 30.71
N ASN A 318 13.86 -19.08 30.65
CA ASN A 318 13.65 -20.54 30.66
C ASN A 318 12.65 -21.04 29.59
N VAL A 319 12.54 -20.34 28.46
CA VAL A 319 11.69 -20.72 27.33
C VAL A 319 12.48 -21.65 26.42
N LYS A 320 12.02 -22.89 26.24
CA LYS A 320 12.62 -23.81 25.26
C LYS A 320 12.26 -23.34 23.84
N LEU A 321 13.26 -23.18 22.99
CA LEU A 321 13.07 -22.94 21.56
C LEU A 321 12.23 -24.08 20.93
N PRO A 322 11.25 -23.76 20.06
CA PRO A 322 10.57 -24.77 19.27
C PRO A 322 11.56 -25.60 18.44
N ASP A 323 11.27 -26.89 18.31
CA ASP A 323 12.03 -27.79 17.44
C ASP A 323 11.81 -27.40 15.97
N PRO A 324 12.87 -27.11 15.17
CA PRO A 324 12.74 -26.67 13.78
C PRO A 324 12.06 -27.68 12.85
N ILE A 325 11.90 -28.94 13.26
CA ILE A 325 11.14 -29.95 12.52
C ILE A 325 9.65 -29.92 12.90
N LYS A 326 9.28 -29.36 14.07
CA LYS A 326 7.89 -29.25 14.55
C LYS A 326 7.20 -27.94 14.18
N THR A 327 7.94 -26.86 13.89
CA THR A 327 7.36 -25.58 13.44
C THR A 327 6.60 -25.66 12.11
N VAL A 328 6.89 -26.66 11.26
CA VAL A 328 6.09 -26.93 10.05
C VAL A 328 4.73 -27.57 10.39
N ALA A 329 4.63 -28.29 11.50
CA ALA A 329 3.40 -28.96 11.96
C ALA A 329 2.46 -28.06 12.80
N LEU A 330 2.85 -26.82 13.10
CA LEU A 330 2.05 -25.85 13.86
C LEU A 330 1.12 -24.98 12.99
N ASN A 331 1.13 -25.19 11.68
CA ASN A 331 0.06 -24.78 10.76
C ASN A 331 -1.25 -25.59 10.95
N GLN A 332 -1.53 -26.06 12.17
CA GLN A 332 -2.87 -26.57 12.47
C GLN A 332 -3.85 -25.40 12.41
N PRO A 333 -5.03 -25.57 11.79
CA PRO A 333 -6.09 -24.58 11.91
C PRO A 333 -6.35 -24.41 13.39
N SER A 334 -6.10 -23.19 13.89
CA SER A 334 -6.50 -22.88 15.26
C SER A 334 -8.02 -23.01 15.28
N PRO A 335 -8.64 -23.85 16.12
CA PRO A 335 -10.09 -23.87 16.24
C PRO A 335 -10.48 -22.48 16.73
N LEU A 336 -10.91 -21.66 15.77
CA LEU A 336 -10.85 -20.22 15.93
C LEU A 336 -11.91 -19.82 16.94
N LEU A 337 -13.11 -20.40 16.80
CA LEU A 337 -14.18 -20.38 17.79
C LEU A 337 -14.94 -21.72 17.80
N ALA A 338 -14.53 -22.64 18.68
CA ALA A 338 -15.38 -23.74 19.13
C ALA A 338 -15.97 -23.35 20.51
N HIS A 339 -17.27 -23.55 20.70
CA HIS A 339 -17.96 -23.15 21.93
C HIS A 339 -17.39 -23.85 23.18
N GLU A 340 -17.29 -23.10 24.28
CA GLU A 340 -17.28 -23.70 25.61
C GLU A 340 -18.65 -24.34 25.88
N SER A 341 -18.72 -25.66 25.92
CA SER A 341 -19.83 -26.36 26.58
C SER A 341 -19.40 -27.72 27.14
N ALA A 342 -19.37 -27.79 28.47
CA ALA A 342 -19.40 -28.99 29.32
C ALA A 342 -18.28 -30.04 29.19
N ALA A 343 -17.31 -30.00 30.12
CA ALA A 343 -17.21 -31.01 31.19
C ALA A 343 -16.05 -30.71 32.16
N LEU A 344 -16.32 -29.94 33.23
CA LEU A 344 -15.39 -29.76 34.34
C LEU A 344 -15.66 -30.83 35.42
N ARG A 345 -14.97 -31.98 35.35
CA ARG A 345 -14.77 -32.92 36.47
C ARG A 345 -13.42 -33.62 36.38
N ASP A 346 -12.93 -34.02 37.55
CA ASP A 346 -11.83 -34.95 37.83
C ASP A 346 -10.39 -34.46 37.57
N LEU A 347 -9.96 -33.51 38.41
CA LEU A 347 -8.58 -33.41 38.89
C LEU A 347 -8.44 -34.09 40.26
N PRO A 348 -7.58 -35.11 40.42
CA PRO A 348 -7.15 -35.58 41.74
C PRO A 348 -6.12 -34.61 42.33
N ILE A 349 -6.36 -34.20 43.57
CA ILE A 349 -5.42 -33.46 44.43
C ILE A 349 -4.27 -34.39 44.85
N VAL A 350 -3.00 -33.97 44.78
CA VAL A 350 -1.93 -34.25 45.78
C VAL A 350 -0.80 -33.20 45.72
N SER A 351 -0.75 -32.37 46.76
CA SER A 351 0.40 -31.94 47.60
C SER A 351 1.76 -31.45 47.06
N ASN A 352 2.20 -30.33 47.65
CA ASN A 352 3.57 -29.79 47.68
C ASN A 352 4.64 -30.77 48.19
N SER A 353 5.88 -30.67 47.67
CA SER A 353 7.07 -30.70 48.53
C SER A 353 8.27 -29.95 47.91
N ARG A 354 9.15 -29.38 48.76
CA ARG A 354 10.45 -28.80 48.40
C ARG A 354 11.53 -29.89 48.46
N GLY A 355 12.53 -29.88 47.58
CA GLY A 355 13.73 -30.70 47.78
C GLY A 355 14.74 -30.68 46.63
N CYS A 356 16.02 -30.63 46.97
CA CYS A 356 17.16 -30.49 46.04
C CYS A 356 17.44 -31.74 45.17
N GLN A 357 18.25 -31.49 44.12
CA GLN A 357 19.15 -32.40 43.39
C GLN A 357 19.89 -33.47 44.25
N PRO A 358 20.60 -34.44 43.62
CA PRO A 358 20.38 -35.13 42.33
C PRO A 358 20.61 -36.67 42.44
N MET A 359 20.45 -37.42 41.34
CA MET A 359 21.48 -38.35 40.78
C MET A 359 20.89 -39.22 39.64
N LEU A 360 21.65 -39.36 38.55
CA LEU A 360 21.57 -40.41 37.52
C LEU A 360 22.33 -41.68 38.02
N PRO A 361 22.37 -42.85 37.32
CA PRO A 361 22.10 -43.06 35.89
C PRO A 361 21.33 -44.35 35.49
N GLU A 362 21.24 -44.55 34.18
CA GLU A 362 21.33 -45.86 33.46
C GLU A 362 20.27 -46.94 33.76
N SER A 363 19.39 -47.23 32.80
CA SER A 363 19.58 -48.28 31.77
C SER A 363 18.43 -49.30 31.93
N THR A 364 18.00 -50.10 30.94
CA THR A 364 18.56 -50.46 29.64
C THR A 364 17.41 -50.75 28.65
N LEU A 365 17.71 -50.72 27.34
CA LEU A 365 17.29 -51.68 26.29
C LEU A 365 16.18 -52.72 26.60
N SER A 366 15.29 -53.12 25.69
CA SER A 366 15.08 -52.81 24.25
C SER A 366 14.02 -53.76 23.66
N MET A 367 13.51 -53.48 22.45
CA MET A 367 12.88 -54.45 21.51
C MET A 367 11.56 -55.11 22.01
N SER A 368 10.62 -55.53 21.16
CA SER A 368 10.44 -55.36 19.72
C SER A 368 8.96 -55.60 19.32
N LEU A 369 8.62 -55.10 18.13
CA LEU A 369 7.59 -55.57 17.18
C LEU A 369 7.30 -57.10 17.18
N PRO A 370 6.27 -57.60 16.44
CA PRO A 370 5.08 -56.91 15.87
C PRO A 370 3.75 -57.73 15.88
N GLY A 371 2.63 -57.06 15.57
CA GLY A 371 1.97 -57.35 14.28
C GLY A 371 0.61 -58.07 14.21
N LYS A 372 -0.28 -57.40 13.45
CA LYS A 372 -1.19 -57.93 12.41
C LYS A 372 -2.54 -58.57 12.79
N LYS A 373 -3.56 -58.03 12.08
CA LYS A 373 -4.75 -58.69 11.49
C LYS A 373 -5.87 -59.15 12.44
N LEU A 374 -7.13 -59.32 12.00
CA LEU A 374 -7.98 -58.70 10.95
C LEU A 374 -9.38 -59.36 11.08
N LEU A 375 -10.46 -58.73 10.57
CA LEU A 375 -11.78 -59.34 10.27
C LEU A 375 -12.65 -59.71 11.50
N SER A 376 -13.82 -59.08 11.69
CA SER A 376 -15.16 -59.44 11.12
C SER A 376 -15.97 -60.34 12.09
N ALA A 377 -17.30 -60.47 12.07
CA ALA A 377 -18.35 -59.93 11.20
C ALA A 377 -19.73 -59.97 11.92
N SER A 378 -20.75 -59.31 11.35
CA SER A 378 -22.18 -59.69 11.37
C SER A 378 -22.97 -59.69 12.70
N GLY A 379 -24.28 -59.39 12.66
CA GLY A 379 -25.12 -59.65 13.85
C GLY A 379 -26.56 -59.16 14.01
N SER A 380 -27.18 -58.42 13.06
CA SER A 380 -28.64 -58.35 12.77
C SER A 380 -29.74 -58.32 13.88
N HIS A 381 -30.75 -57.43 13.67
CA HIS A 381 -32.09 -57.35 14.32
C HIS A 381 -32.13 -56.78 15.77
N GLN A 382 -33.22 -56.16 16.26
CA GLN A 382 -34.63 -56.16 15.82
C GLN A 382 -35.39 -54.84 16.18
N GLU A 383 -36.56 -54.62 15.57
CA GLU A 383 -37.45 -53.45 15.74
C GLU A 383 -38.30 -53.48 17.04
N GLY A 384 -38.90 -52.35 17.42
CA GLY A 384 -39.95 -52.29 18.46
C GLY A 384 -40.52 -50.88 18.71
N ASN A 385 -41.79 -50.64 18.32
CA ASN A 385 -42.46 -49.34 18.34
C ASN A 385 -43.04 -48.89 19.70
N SER A 386 -42.97 -47.57 19.93
CA SER A 386 -44.02 -46.64 20.45
C SER A 386 -45.04 -47.08 21.52
N SER A 387 -45.22 -46.26 22.59
CA SER A 387 -46.31 -45.25 22.64
C SER A 387 -46.63 -44.67 24.06
N ALA A 388 -46.53 -43.33 24.18
CA ALA A 388 -47.38 -42.33 24.86
C ALA A 388 -48.06 -42.47 26.26
N HIS A 389 -48.21 -41.28 26.88
CA HIS A 389 -49.20 -40.84 27.91
C HIS A 389 -49.01 -41.31 29.38
N LEU A 390 -49.03 -40.45 30.42
CA LEU A 390 -50.11 -39.54 30.86
C LEU A 390 -49.69 -38.53 31.97
N ARG A 391 -50.24 -37.30 31.92
CA ARG A 391 -50.87 -36.48 33.01
C ARG A 391 -50.21 -36.26 34.41
N SER A 392 -50.07 -34.96 34.77
CA SER A 392 -50.97 -34.21 35.72
C SER A 392 -50.36 -33.53 36.96
N SER A 393 -50.96 -32.35 37.29
CA SER A 393 -51.20 -31.75 38.63
C SER A 393 -49.98 -31.30 39.47
N SER A 394 -49.78 -30.00 39.76
CA SER A 394 -50.49 -29.13 40.76
C SER A 394 -49.61 -28.97 42.02
N ASP A 395 -49.65 -27.92 42.85
CA ASP A 395 -50.43 -26.67 42.81
C ASP A 395 -49.78 -25.59 43.71
N VAL A 396 -50.01 -24.32 43.36
CA VAL A 396 -50.43 -23.20 44.23
C VAL A 396 -49.91 -23.13 45.69
N THR A 397 -49.21 -22.03 46.03
CA THR A 397 -49.79 -21.01 46.93
C THR A 397 -49.14 -19.63 46.82
N LEU A 398 -49.97 -18.60 46.97
CA LEU A 398 -49.64 -17.17 46.91
C LEU A 398 -49.34 -16.60 48.31
N SER A 399 -48.65 -15.46 48.38
CA SER A 399 -49.27 -14.16 48.76
C SER A 399 -48.31 -13.21 49.50
N GLY A 400 -48.19 -11.97 49.01
CA GLY A 400 -48.86 -10.88 49.74
C GLY A 400 -48.05 -9.74 50.38
N VAL A 401 -48.35 -8.53 49.89
CA VAL A 401 -48.79 -7.35 50.69
C VAL A 401 -47.76 -6.37 51.30
N ALA A 402 -47.64 -5.24 50.58
CA ALA A 402 -47.71 -3.82 51.01
C ALA A 402 -46.62 -3.09 51.84
N GLY A 403 -46.46 -1.80 51.52
CA GLY A 403 -46.14 -0.74 52.50
C GLY A 403 -45.45 0.53 52.00
N ASN A 404 -46.22 1.49 51.43
CA ASN A 404 -46.09 2.99 51.40
C ASN A 404 -44.68 3.67 51.40
N GLY A 405 -44.37 4.74 50.65
CA GLY A 405 -45.14 5.97 50.33
C GLY A 405 -44.54 7.17 51.13
N HIS A 406 -44.34 8.41 50.67
CA HIS A 406 -44.81 9.23 49.53
C HIS A 406 -43.70 10.29 49.19
N GLY A 407 -43.72 11.14 48.14
CA GLY A 407 -44.67 11.34 47.03
C GLY A 407 -44.43 12.66 46.23
N LEU A 408 -45.36 12.95 45.30
CA LEU A 408 -45.59 14.17 44.48
C LEU A 408 -44.89 14.34 43.10
N ASP A 409 -45.53 13.82 42.03
CA ASP A 409 -46.32 14.54 40.98
C ASP A 409 -45.81 15.87 40.37
N ILE A 410 -46.04 16.23 39.08
CA ILE A 410 -46.75 15.63 37.91
C ILE A 410 -46.30 16.37 36.61
N GLY A 411 -46.34 15.74 35.41
CA GLY A 411 -46.53 16.51 34.14
C GLY A 411 -45.95 16.02 32.79
N LYS A 412 -46.67 15.13 32.08
CA LYS A 412 -46.96 15.02 30.61
C LYS A 412 -45.99 15.61 29.52
N LEU A 413 -45.87 15.10 28.26
CA LEU A 413 -46.31 13.89 27.52
C LEU A 413 -45.62 13.86 26.11
N SER A 414 -45.35 12.66 25.57
CA SER A 414 -45.39 12.21 24.15
C SER A 414 -44.48 12.76 23.00
N LEU A 415 -43.83 11.79 22.30
CA LEU A 415 -43.71 11.56 20.82
C LEU A 415 -43.02 12.65 19.93
N SER A 416 -41.91 12.36 19.22
CA SER A 416 -41.72 11.61 17.94
C SER A 416 -42.25 12.35 16.67
N SER A 417 -41.70 12.29 15.45
CA SER A 417 -40.63 11.49 14.80
C SER A 417 -40.08 12.23 13.53
N ASP A 418 -38.95 11.78 12.96
CA ASP A 418 -38.51 11.79 11.52
C ASP A 418 -38.53 13.13 10.68
N ASP A 419 -37.92 13.31 9.49
CA ASP A 419 -37.19 12.42 8.56
C ASP A 419 -36.19 13.18 7.61
N ARG A 420 -35.28 12.40 6.99
CA ARG A 420 -34.59 12.49 5.66
C ARG A 420 -34.14 13.77 4.90
N SER A 421 -32.88 13.67 4.44
CA SER A 421 -32.34 13.87 3.05
C SER A 421 -32.21 15.25 2.37
N PRO A 422 -31.11 15.47 1.62
CA PRO A 422 -31.03 16.35 0.45
C PRO A 422 -30.91 15.58 -0.90
N PRO A 423 -31.46 16.08 -2.02
CA PRO A 423 -31.28 15.49 -3.37
C PRO A 423 -30.27 16.24 -4.26
N ASN A 424 -29.96 15.65 -5.42
CA ASN A 424 -29.03 16.15 -6.45
C ASN A 424 -29.67 17.09 -7.50
N VAL A 425 -28.78 17.64 -8.33
CA VAL A 425 -28.95 18.53 -9.50
C VAL A 425 -29.86 17.95 -10.60
N ASP A 426 -30.49 18.80 -11.42
CA ASP A 426 -30.48 18.67 -12.90
C ASP A 426 -30.95 19.94 -13.67
N GLU A 427 -30.79 19.93 -14.99
CA GLU A 427 -30.76 21.06 -15.93
C GLU A 427 -32.11 21.59 -16.50
N SER A 428 -32.05 22.85 -16.99
CA SER A 428 -32.70 23.39 -18.21
C SER A 428 -34.22 23.69 -18.30
N SER A 429 -34.48 24.97 -18.64
CA SER A 429 -35.45 25.49 -19.64
C SER A 429 -36.92 25.84 -19.29
N GLU A 430 -37.23 27.11 -19.61
CA GLU A 430 -38.48 27.73 -20.08
C GLU A 430 -39.70 28.05 -19.18
N SER A 431 -40.05 29.34 -19.25
CA SER A 431 -41.41 29.94 -19.32
C SER A 431 -42.26 30.18 -18.05
N GLY A 432 -42.34 31.47 -17.68
CA GLY A 432 -43.61 32.20 -17.60
C GLY A 432 -44.54 32.01 -16.38
N GLY A 433 -44.66 33.03 -15.52
CA GLY A 433 -45.81 33.14 -14.60
C GLY A 433 -45.60 33.94 -13.30
N GLN A 434 -45.74 35.26 -13.36
CA GLN A 434 -46.21 36.08 -12.22
C GLN A 434 -47.77 36.08 -12.19
N PRO A 435 -48.49 36.60 -11.15
CA PRO A 435 -48.04 37.54 -10.11
C PRO A 435 -48.58 37.36 -8.65
N SER A 436 -47.97 38.10 -7.70
CA SER A 436 -48.56 38.87 -6.55
C SER A 436 -49.66 38.28 -5.63
N THR A 437 -49.76 38.57 -4.32
CA THR A 437 -49.66 39.88 -3.63
C THR A 437 -49.28 39.80 -2.13
N SER A 438 -48.37 40.70 -1.68
CA SER A 438 -48.49 41.80 -0.67
C SER A 438 -49.51 41.75 0.50
N PRO A 439 -49.48 42.66 1.53
CA PRO A 439 -48.57 43.80 1.82
C PRO A 439 -48.02 43.88 3.29
N SER A 440 -46.97 44.65 3.62
CA SER A 440 -47.13 46.06 4.09
C SER A 440 -45.83 46.81 4.49
N ARG A 441 -45.73 48.09 4.06
CA ARG A 441 -45.01 49.26 4.65
C ARG A 441 -43.45 49.21 4.78
N LYS A 442 -42.65 50.27 4.53
CA LYS A 442 -42.92 51.69 4.13
C LYS A 442 -41.64 52.38 3.54
N VAL A 443 -41.73 52.87 2.29
CA VAL A 443 -41.26 54.17 1.73
C VAL A 443 -39.78 54.67 1.89
N PHE A 444 -38.98 54.56 0.81
CA PHE A 444 -38.31 55.60 -0.05
C PHE A 444 -37.70 56.93 0.52
N PRO A 445 -36.83 57.72 -0.21
CA PRO A 445 -36.41 57.65 -1.64
C PRO A 445 -34.91 57.90 -2.06
N PHE A 446 -34.60 57.49 -3.31
CA PHE A 446 -33.73 58.05 -4.40
C PHE A 446 -32.35 58.75 -4.21
N ALA A 447 -31.35 58.15 -4.89
CA ALA A 447 -30.52 58.64 -6.03
C ALA A 447 -29.79 60.02 -6.08
N ALA A 448 -28.52 59.94 -6.49
CA ALA A 448 -27.74 60.79 -7.42
C ALA A 448 -27.79 62.34 -7.36
N GLY A 449 -26.63 62.97 -7.16
CA GLY A 449 -26.37 64.41 -7.35
C GLY A 449 -24.89 64.74 -7.17
N VAL A 450 -24.41 65.79 -7.86
CA VAL A 450 -23.03 66.32 -7.85
C VAL A 450 -23.03 67.69 -7.13
N ASP A 451 -21.85 68.32 -6.94
CA ASP A 451 -21.64 69.70 -6.43
C ASP A 451 -21.79 69.89 -4.89
N GLU A 452 -21.11 70.82 -4.18
CA GLU A 452 -19.97 71.70 -4.49
C GLU A 452 -19.26 72.23 -3.19
N GLN A 453 -18.01 72.69 -3.34
CA GLN A 453 -17.32 73.81 -2.64
C GLN A 453 -17.28 74.01 -1.09
N SER A 454 -16.03 74.12 -0.59
CA SER A 454 -15.54 75.03 0.48
C SER A 454 -15.90 74.70 1.97
N SER A 455 -15.16 75.13 3.02
CA SER A 455 -14.08 76.13 3.15
C SER A 455 -13.17 75.89 4.38
N HIS A 456 -11.90 76.38 4.33
CA HIS A 456 -11.02 76.85 5.44
C HIS A 456 -10.68 75.95 6.68
N SER A 457 -9.49 76.00 7.32
CA SER A 457 -8.25 76.80 7.11
C SER A 457 -7.05 76.29 7.95
N HIS A 458 -5.85 76.25 7.34
CA HIS A 458 -4.52 76.69 7.87
C HIS A 458 -3.94 76.15 9.22
N ASN A 459 -2.62 75.90 9.40
CA ASN A 459 -1.43 76.38 8.68
C ASN A 459 -0.12 75.56 8.93
N ARG A 460 0.71 75.40 7.87
CA ARG A 460 2.22 75.37 7.80
C ARG A 460 2.99 74.25 8.55
N THR A 461 4.08 73.62 8.06
CA THR A 461 4.92 73.67 6.81
C THR A 461 5.79 72.36 6.77
N THR A 462 6.62 71.98 5.78
CA THR A 462 7.30 72.68 4.65
C THR A 462 7.61 71.74 3.46
N SER A 463 8.18 72.34 2.41
CA SER A 463 8.80 71.89 1.15
C SER A 463 9.96 70.86 1.24
N ALA A 464 10.47 70.21 0.17
CA ALA A 464 10.34 70.45 -1.30
C ALA A 464 10.43 69.12 -2.11
N SER A 465 9.65 68.94 -3.19
CA SER A 465 10.04 69.01 -4.64
C SER A 465 11.02 67.92 -5.14
N SER A 466 10.61 66.99 -6.02
CA SER A 466 10.65 67.06 -7.52
C SER A 466 11.98 66.56 -8.14
N ALA A 467 12.08 65.87 -9.29
CA ALA A 467 11.09 65.21 -10.16
C ALA A 467 11.77 64.22 -11.17
N THR A 468 10.97 63.28 -11.70
CA THR A 468 10.94 62.64 -13.04
C THR A 468 12.15 62.41 -13.98
N SER A 469 12.07 61.25 -14.66
CA SER A 469 12.24 60.99 -16.13
C SER A 469 13.60 60.86 -16.83
N ALA A 470 13.87 59.61 -17.28
CA ALA A 470 13.97 59.13 -18.68
C ALA A 470 15.16 59.46 -19.64
N ASP A 471 15.46 58.42 -20.44
CA ASP A 471 15.96 58.37 -21.83
C ASP A 471 17.44 58.63 -22.25
N PHE A 472 18.06 57.52 -22.70
CA PHE A 472 18.71 57.31 -24.01
C PHE A 472 19.62 58.39 -24.67
N SER A 473 20.91 58.05 -24.88
CA SER A 473 21.56 57.86 -26.21
C SER A 473 23.05 58.29 -26.32
N GLN A 474 23.85 57.40 -26.94
CA GLN A 474 25.00 57.61 -27.86
C GLN A 474 26.24 58.46 -27.47
N GLY A 475 27.44 57.94 -27.81
CA GLY A 475 28.69 58.70 -27.82
C GLY A 475 30.01 57.90 -27.86
N THR A 476 30.27 57.13 -28.93
CA THR A 476 31.63 56.71 -29.36
C THR A 476 32.32 57.87 -30.12
N PRO A 477 33.62 57.79 -30.56
CA PRO A 477 34.63 56.72 -30.45
C PRO A 477 35.99 57.20 -29.85
N GLY A 478 37.03 56.34 -29.83
CA GLY A 478 38.41 56.79 -29.57
C GLY A 478 39.46 55.69 -29.33
N ASP A 479 40.10 55.28 -30.44
CA ASP A 479 41.47 54.76 -30.59
C ASP A 479 42.01 53.46 -29.93
N GLU A 480 42.67 52.73 -30.83
CA GLU A 480 43.46 51.52 -30.68
C GLU A 480 44.76 51.77 -29.90
N ASN A 481 45.24 50.76 -29.15
CA ASN A 481 46.60 50.23 -29.33
C ASN A 481 46.81 48.91 -28.57
N GLU A 482 47.57 48.00 -29.19
CA GLU A 482 48.00 46.71 -28.64
C GLU A 482 49.30 46.83 -27.79
N VAL A 483 49.89 45.67 -27.48
CA VAL A 483 51.31 45.41 -27.15
C VAL A 483 51.65 45.18 -25.65
N THR A 484 51.39 43.93 -25.26
CA THR A 484 52.33 42.97 -24.62
C THR A 484 53.49 43.42 -23.69
N CYS A 485 53.48 42.77 -22.51
CA CYS A 485 54.61 42.07 -21.84
C CYS A 485 55.66 42.80 -20.98
N ALA A 486 56.14 42.03 -19.99
CA ALA A 486 57.37 42.17 -19.18
C ALA A 486 57.44 43.34 -18.16
N SER A 487 58.11 43.23 -17.01
CA SER A 487 58.63 42.07 -16.24
C SER A 487 59.10 42.54 -14.84
N ASN A 488 59.56 41.60 -14.00
CA ASN A 488 60.52 41.76 -12.88
C ASN A 488 59.98 41.91 -11.44
N ASN A 489 59.79 40.74 -10.79
CA ASN A 489 60.32 40.48 -9.44
C ASN A 489 61.87 40.67 -9.43
N PRO A 490 62.56 40.79 -8.28
CA PRO A 490 63.07 39.57 -7.62
C PRO A 490 63.35 39.64 -6.09
N THR A 491 63.45 38.45 -5.48
CA THR A 491 64.44 37.94 -4.47
C THR A 491 63.77 36.96 -3.47
N ALA A 492 64.35 35.83 -3.05
CA ALA A 492 65.63 35.18 -3.43
C ALA A 492 65.70 33.69 -2.97
N TYR A 493 66.23 32.81 -3.85
CA TYR A 493 67.08 31.62 -3.58
C TYR A 493 66.47 30.42 -2.78
N ASN A 494 66.81 29.13 -2.98
CA ASN A 494 67.52 28.30 -4.00
C ASN A 494 67.33 26.80 -3.58
N SER A 495 67.63 25.71 -4.32
CA SER A 495 67.81 25.38 -5.75
C SER A 495 67.99 23.85 -5.92
N ASP A 496 67.85 23.33 -7.16
CA ASP A 496 68.43 22.07 -7.70
C ASP A 496 67.94 20.68 -7.18
N ALA A 497 67.77 19.63 -8.01
CA ALA A 497 67.86 19.50 -9.47
C ALA A 497 67.05 18.28 -10.03
N SER A 498 66.78 18.33 -11.34
CA SER A 498 66.54 17.30 -12.39
C SER A 498 66.35 15.80 -12.04
N GLY A 499 65.55 15.01 -12.77
CA GLY A 499 64.72 15.29 -13.95
C GLY A 499 64.08 14.04 -14.58
N GLU A 500 63.08 14.29 -15.44
CA GLU A 500 62.74 13.64 -16.74
C GLU A 500 62.30 12.16 -16.94
N MET A 501 61.39 12.03 -17.93
CA MET A 501 61.18 10.94 -18.91
C MET A 501 60.49 9.59 -18.54
N THR A 502 59.17 9.55 -18.85
CA THR A 502 58.47 8.60 -19.77
C THR A 502 58.39 7.06 -19.56
N SER A 503 57.30 6.51 -20.15
CA SER A 503 57.08 5.15 -20.71
C SER A 503 56.52 3.99 -19.85
N GLU A 504 55.30 3.58 -20.22
CA GLU A 504 54.83 2.18 -20.31
C GLU A 504 55.65 1.38 -21.38
N PRO A 505 55.45 0.05 -21.63
CA PRO A 505 54.61 -0.96 -20.94
C PRO A 505 55.30 -2.34 -20.64
N GLN A 506 54.49 -3.29 -20.14
CA GLN A 506 54.48 -4.75 -20.47
C GLN A 506 55.35 -5.81 -19.74
N ALA A 507 54.66 -6.93 -19.47
CA ALA A 507 55.09 -8.34 -19.47
C ALA A 507 56.01 -8.96 -18.36
N THR A 508 55.35 -9.62 -17.40
CA THR A 508 55.46 -11.07 -17.01
C THR A 508 56.61 -11.98 -17.54
N PRO A 509 56.93 -13.13 -16.88
CA PRO A 509 56.61 -13.60 -15.51
C PRO A 509 57.78 -14.39 -14.81
N THR A 510 57.43 -15.23 -13.83
CA THR A 510 58.21 -16.32 -13.16
C THR A 510 59.12 -15.91 -11.98
N SER A 511 59.27 -16.69 -10.90
CA SER A 511 58.43 -17.79 -10.36
C SER A 511 58.83 -18.15 -8.91
N THR A 512 57.93 -18.88 -8.23
CA THR A 512 58.18 -19.91 -7.19
C THR A 512 58.62 -19.60 -5.75
N THR A 513 57.90 -20.29 -4.84
CA THR A 513 58.25 -20.83 -3.50
C THR A 513 58.54 -19.84 -2.35
N LEU A 514 57.72 -19.74 -1.29
CA LEU A 514 57.21 -20.73 -0.29
C LEU A 514 58.22 -21.07 0.83
N GLN A 515 57.79 -20.76 2.07
CA GLN A 515 58.14 -21.31 3.41
C GLN A 515 58.27 -20.16 4.44
N ARG A 516 57.91 -20.29 5.74
CA ARG A 516 57.07 -21.24 6.49
C ARG A 516 56.80 -20.58 7.86
N GLU A 517 55.64 -20.82 8.49
CA GLU A 517 55.35 -20.36 9.88
C GLU A 517 56.11 -21.23 10.92
N PRO A 518 56.24 -20.81 12.22
CA PRO A 518 55.17 -21.12 13.20
C PRO A 518 54.96 -20.17 14.43
N GLU A 519 53.68 -20.03 14.83
CA GLU A 519 53.10 -20.16 16.20
C GLU A 519 53.38 -19.17 17.39
N PHE A 520 52.34 -18.34 17.68
CA PHE A 520 51.66 -18.07 18.99
C PHE A 520 52.41 -17.54 20.27
N PRO A 521 51.70 -17.05 21.32
CA PRO A 521 50.52 -16.14 21.37
C PRO A 521 50.66 -15.01 22.44
N VAL A 522 49.72 -14.05 22.53
CA VAL A 522 49.19 -13.43 23.79
C VAL A 522 48.01 -12.46 23.50
N ARG A 523 47.12 -12.27 24.48
CA ARG A 523 45.90 -11.43 24.43
C ARG A 523 46.17 -9.94 24.78
N LEU A 524 45.34 -9.01 24.28
CA LEU A 524 44.30 -8.24 25.02
C LEU A 524 44.07 -6.81 24.46
N VAL A 525 42.78 -6.38 24.43
CA VAL A 525 42.24 -4.99 24.28
C VAL A 525 42.58 -4.17 23.02
N GLY A 526 41.52 -3.68 22.36
CA GLY A 526 41.44 -2.24 22.04
C GLY A 526 41.33 -1.83 20.57
N SER A 527 40.14 -1.34 20.21
CA SER A 527 39.86 -0.27 19.24
C SER A 527 40.48 -0.34 17.83
N ARG A 528 39.62 -0.50 16.81
CA ARG A 528 39.93 -0.01 15.47
C ARG A 528 38.68 0.45 14.71
N ASN A 529 38.48 1.76 14.66
CA ASN A 529 37.90 2.37 13.46
C ASN A 529 38.96 2.28 12.36
N GLN A 530 38.70 1.53 11.29
CA GLN A 530 39.09 1.90 9.92
C GLN A 530 38.52 0.93 8.89
N SER A 531 37.75 1.48 7.97
CA SER A 531 37.29 0.86 6.74
C SER A 531 38.46 0.74 5.74
N ILE A 532 38.79 -0.49 5.33
CA ILE A 532 39.61 -0.73 4.13
C ILE A 532 38.98 -1.86 3.32
N TRP A 533 38.59 -1.53 2.09
CA TRP A 533 38.11 -2.48 1.10
C TRP A 533 39.23 -3.44 0.67
N ARG A 534 38.93 -4.74 0.57
CA ARG A 534 39.64 -5.66 -0.34
C ARG A 534 38.64 -6.42 -1.21
N ARG A 535 38.80 -6.29 -2.53
CA ARG A 535 38.44 -7.37 -3.46
C ARG A 535 39.46 -8.50 -3.34
N PRO A 536 39.06 -9.74 -3.61
CA PRO A 536 39.80 -10.51 -4.62
C PRO A 536 38.88 -11.04 -5.72
N GLY A 537 39.38 -11.06 -6.96
CA GLY A 537 38.81 -11.84 -8.05
C GLY A 537 39.52 -13.19 -8.23
N ASP A 538 38.86 -14.07 -8.96
CA ASP A 538 39.37 -15.24 -9.71
C ASP A 538 40.40 -16.19 -9.07
N ARG A 539 39.91 -17.41 -8.78
CA ARG A 539 40.47 -18.61 -9.44
C ARG A 539 39.43 -19.73 -9.55
N LEU A 540 39.32 -20.28 -10.76
CA LEU A 540 38.43 -21.39 -11.10
C LEU A 540 38.88 -22.71 -10.46
N GLY A 541 37.91 -23.47 -9.93
CA GLY A 541 37.99 -24.93 -9.78
C GLY A 541 37.06 -25.59 -10.80
N ILE A 542 37.61 -26.40 -11.70
CA ILE A 542 36.85 -27.04 -12.77
C ILE A 542 36.07 -28.25 -12.22
N ALA A 543 34.75 -28.25 -12.37
CA ALA A 543 33.91 -29.45 -12.32
C ALA A 543 33.01 -29.47 -13.57
N ARG A 544 32.92 -30.64 -14.22
CA ARG A 544 32.27 -30.80 -15.53
C ARG A 544 30.74 -30.71 -15.46
N ILE A 545 30.21 -29.90 -16.37
CA ILE A 545 28.96 -30.08 -17.15
C ILE A 545 28.11 -31.29 -16.75
N VAL A 546 26.94 -31.01 -16.19
CA VAL A 546 25.68 -31.62 -16.61
C VAL A 546 24.76 -30.48 -17.01
N SER A 547 24.44 -30.39 -18.30
CA SER A 547 23.52 -29.38 -18.82
C SER A 547 22.08 -29.79 -18.50
N SER A 548 21.47 -29.13 -17.53
CA SER A 548 20.01 -29.11 -17.37
C SER A 548 19.51 -27.70 -17.61
N THR A 549 19.07 -27.44 -18.83
CA THR A 549 18.45 -26.16 -19.23
C THR A 549 17.11 -26.00 -18.54
N SER A 550 17.12 -25.48 -17.30
CA SER A 550 15.91 -24.91 -16.71
C SER A 550 15.69 -23.56 -17.36
N MET A 551 14.89 -23.54 -18.44
CA MET A 551 14.38 -22.29 -18.99
C MET A 551 13.44 -21.68 -17.96
N GLU A 552 13.95 -20.74 -17.16
CA GLU A 552 13.12 -19.69 -16.61
C GLU A 552 12.37 -19.05 -17.79
N THR A 553 11.05 -19.16 -17.82
CA THR A 553 10.20 -18.52 -18.82
C THR A 553 10.24 -17.01 -18.58
N ARG A 554 11.29 -16.36 -19.05
CA ARG A 554 11.28 -14.92 -19.28
C ARG A 554 10.11 -14.61 -20.21
N PRO A 555 9.30 -13.57 -19.95
CA PRO A 555 8.37 -13.08 -20.95
C PRO A 555 9.13 -12.73 -22.23
N ASP A 556 8.50 -12.94 -23.39
CA ASP A 556 9.10 -12.60 -24.68
C ASP A 556 9.10 -11.07 -24.87
N LEU A 557 10.13 -10.43 -24.33
CA LEU A 557 10.35 -9.00 -24.42
C LEU A 557 10.93 -8.57 -25.78
N SER A 558 11.15 -9.48 -26.73
CA SER A 558 11.77 -9.17 -28.02
C SER A 558 10.96 -8.17 -28.86
N GLY A 559 9.63 -8.25 -28.80
CA GLY A 559 8.73 -7.29 -29.45
C GLY A 559 8.84 -5.88 -28.84
N VAL A 560 8.93 -5.78 -27.51
CA VAL A 560 9.14 -4.49 -26.82
C VAL A 560 10.53 -3.94 -27.15
N GLU A 561 11.56 -4.78 -27.19
CA GLU A 561 12.91 -4.36 -27.56
C GLU A 561 12.97 -3.84 -29.00
N ALA A 562 12.32 -4.51 -29.95
CA ALA A 562 12.22 -4.06 -31.33
C ALA A 562 11.50 -2.70 -31.45
N GLU A 563 10.39 -2.52 -30.73
CA GLU A 563 9.63 -1.27 -30.74
C GLU A 563 10.42 -0.12 -30.09
N VAL A 564 11.08 -0.35 -28.96
CA VAL A 564 11.98 0.65 -28.34
C VAL A 564 13.12 1.03 -29.30
N ARG A 565 13.71 0.06 -30.00
CA ARG A 565 14.77 0.33 -31.00
C ARG A 565 14.24 1.15 -32.18
N ARG A 566 12.99 0.92 -32.61
CA ARG A 566 12.31 1.72 -33.64
C ARG A 566 12.10 3.16 -33.16
N LEU A 567 11.51 3.35 -31.97
CA LEU A 567 11.30 4.65 -31.34
C LEU A 567 12.61 5.43 -31.13
N MET A 568 13.72 4.75 -30.83
CA MET A 568 15.05 5.38 -30.73
C MET A 568 15.62 5.90 -32.05
N VAL A 569 15.16 5.41 -33.20
CA VAL A 569 15.46 6.00 -34.51
C VAL A 569 14.64 7.27 -34.69
N ASP A 570 13.35 7.22 -34.36
CA ASP A 570 12.43 8.35 -34.46
C ASP A 570 12.82 9.52 -33.52
N LEU A 571 13.32 9.24 -32.31
CA LEU A 571 13.92 10.24 -31.41
C LEU A 571 15.09 11.01 -32.03
N LYS A 572 15.79 10.43 -33.02
CA LYS A 572 16.91 11.06 -33.73
C LYS A 572 16.47 11.74 -35.04
N SER A 573 15.18 11.71 -35.37
CA SER A 573 14.63 12.39 -36.53
C SER A 573 14.84 13.90 -36.44
N THR A 574 15.01 14.55 -37.59
CA THR A 574 14.99 16.02 -37.69
C THR A 574 13.59 16.60 -37.66
N SER A 575 12.55 15.75 -37.70
CA SER A 575 11.14 16.15 -37.59
C SER A 575 10.74 16.23 -36.12
N VAL A 576 10.38 17.44 -35.67
CA VAL A 576 9.90 17.69 -34.29
C VAL A 576 8.64 16.89 -33.99
N ASP A 577 7.76 16.69 -34.96
CA ASP A 577 6.53 15.90 -34.77
C ASP A 577 6.87 14.42 -34.53
N THR A 578 7.78 13.86 -35.34
CA THR A 578 8.27 12.47 -35.17
C THR A 578 8.99 12.29 -33.82
N GLN A 579 9.81 13.26 -33.40
CA GLN A 579 10.45 13.23 -32.08
C GLN A 579 9.42 13.29 -30.95
N ARG A 580 8.37 14.10 -31.09
CA ARG A 580 7.32 14.25 -30.09
C ARG A 580 6.53 12.96 -29.92
N ASP A 581 6.05 12.38 -31.00
CA ASP A 581 5.29 11.11 -30.98
C ASP A 581 6.15 9.99 -30.38
N ALA A 582 7.43 9.88 -30.78
CA ALA A 582 8.33 8.87 -30.24
C ALA A 582 8.70 9.08 -28.76
N THR A 583 8.81 10.32 -28.30
CA THR A 583 9.04 10.64 -26.88
C THR A 583 7.78 10.31 -26.05
N HIS A 584 6.60 10.59 -26.60
CA HIS A 584 5.31 10.27 -25.99
C HIS A 584 5.12 8.76 -25.82
N GLU A 585 5.36 7.96 -26.87
CA GLU A 585 5.25 6.50 -26.80
C GLU A 585 6.26 5.90 -25.82
N LEU A 586 7.50 6.40 -25.76
CA LEU A 586 8.46 5.96 -24.74
C LEU A 586 8.03 6.32 -23.30
N ARG A 587 7.39 7.48 -23.10
CA ARG A 587 6.76 7.85 -21.81
C ARG A 587 5.67 6.86 -21.43
N LEU A 588 4.80 6.47 -22.38
CA LEU A 588 3.70 5.51 -22.17
C LEU A 588 4.22 4.10 -21.88
N LEU A 589 5.15 3.59 -22.68
CA LEU A 589 5.78 2.28 -22.46
C LEU A 589 6.45 2.18 -21.09
N ALA A 590 7.07 3.26 -20.61
CA ALA A 590 7.68 3.33 -19.29
C ALA A 590 6.65 3.50 -18.14
N LYS A 591 5.40 3.88 -18.39
CA LYS A 591 4.45 4.34 -17.36
C LYS A 591 4.11 3.26 -16.33
N ASN A 592 3.74 2.06 -16.78
CA ASN A 592 3.15 1.02 -15.92
C ASN A 592 4.00 -0.25 -15.77
N ASN A 593 4.80 -0.64 -16.77
CA ASN A 593 5.48 -1.93 -16.79
C ASN A 593 6.97 -1.83 -16.36
N MET A 594 7.41 -2.62 -15.37
CA MET A 594 8.79 -2.63 -14.88
C MET A 594 9.79 -3.26 -15.85
N ASP A 595 9.41 -4.29 -16.60
CA ASP A 595 10.26 -4.90 -17.63
C ASP A 595 10.49 -3.93 -18.79
N ASN A 596 9.45 -3.20 -19.22
CA ASN A 596 9.60 -2.12 -20.21
C ASN A 596 10.62 -1.07 -19.76
N ARG A 597 10.57 -0.63 -18.50
CA ARG A 597 11.56 0.33 -17.95
C ARG A 597 13.00 -0.21 -18.04
N ILE A 598 13.20 -1.52 -17.85
CA ILE A 598 14.49 -2.18 -17.96
C ILE A 598 14.92 -2.28 -19.43
N VAL A 599 14.01 -2.68 -20.34
CA VAL A 599 14.27 -2.76 -21.79
C VAL A 599 14.63 -1.39 -22.38
N ILE A 600 13.88 -0.34 -22.04
CA ILE A 600 14.15 1.04 -22.48
C ILE A 600 15.55 1.51 -22.04
N ALA A 601 15.94 1.22 -20.79
CA ALA A 601 17.27 1.53 -20.29
C ALA A 601 18.37 0.72 -21.02
N ASN A 602 18.19 -0.60 -21.15
CA ASN A 602 19.14 -1.49 -21.80
C ASN A 602 19.33 -1.22 -23.30
N CYS A 603 18.31 -0.69 -23.99
CA CYS A 603 18.43 -0.23 -25.37
C CYS A 603 19.27 1.04 -25.52
N GLY A 604 19.51 1.78 -24.43
CA GLY A 604 20.29 3.02 -24.41
C GLY A 604 19.47 4.31 -24.56
N ALA A 605 18.13 4.21 -24.54
CA ALA A 605 17.22 5.35 -24.78
C ALA A 605 17.38 6.49 -23.77
N ILE A 606 17.84 6.21 -22.55
CA ILE A 606 18.10 7.21 -21.49
C ILE A 606 18.94 8.38 -22.01
N SER A 607 20.02 8.11 -22.76
CA SER A 607 20.90 9.16 -23.29
C SER A 607 20.18 10.11 -24.27
N LEU A 608 19.25 9.59 -25.06
CA LEU A 608 18.46 10.38 -26.00
C LEU A 608 17.41 11.21 -25.25
N LEU A 609 16.72 10.61 -24.28
CA LEU A 609 15.76 11.31 -23.42
C LEU A 609 16.43 12.45 -22.62
N VAL A 610 17.66 12.27 -22.14
CA VAL A 610 18.42 13.32 -21.46
C VAL A 610 18.73 14.49 -22.40
N ASN A 611 19.13 14.24 -23.64
CA ASN A 611 19.38 15.30 -24.63
C ASN A 611 18.09 16.11 -24.93
N LEU A 612 16.93 15.44 -24.95
CA LEU A 612 15.63 16.06 -25.22
C LEU A 612 15.09 16.91 -24.05
N LEU A 613 15.68 16.84 -22.85
CA LEU A 613 15.39 17.78 -21.76
C LEU A 613 15.76 19.24 -22.10
N CYS A 614 16.68 19.44 -23.04
CA CYS A 614 17.05 20.77 -23.55
C CYS A 614 16.29 21.14 -24.85
N SER A 615 15.23 20.42 -25.21
CA SER A 615 14.37 20.75 -26.36
C SER A 615 13.63 22.07 -26.13
N THR A 616 13.47 22.86 -27.20
CA THR A 616 12.64 24.06 -27.21
C THR A 616 11.15 23.78 -27.41
N ASP A 617 10.77 22.54 -27.76
CA ASP A 617 9.37 22.11 -27.79
C ASP A 617 8.94 21.64 -26.40
N GLU A 618 8.02 22.36 -25.77
CA GLU A 618 7.57 22.11 -24.40
C GLU A 618 6.96 20.71 -24.21
N ARG A 619 6.36 20.13 -25.25
CA ARG A 619 5.77 18.79 -25.19
C ARG A 619 6.85 17.72 -25.22
N ILE A 620 7.86 17.86 -26.08
CA ILE A 620 9.05 16.98 -26.08
C ILE A 620 9.76 17.05 -24.73
N GLN A 621 10.03 18.25 -24.21
CA GLN A 621 10.70 18.42 -22.91
C GLN A 621 9.87 17.80 -21.77
N GLY A 622 8.55 18.04 -21.76
CA GLY A 622 7.61 17.48 -20.79
C GLY A 622 7.52 15.96 -20.83
N ASP A 623 7.40 15.37 -22.03
CA ASP A 623 7.37 13.92 -22.20
C ASP A 623 8.71 13.27 -21.84
N ALA A 624 9.85 13.90 -22.20
CA ALA A 624 11.19 13.39 -21.89
C ALA A 624 11.46 13.36 -20.37
N VAL A 625 11.13 14.43 -19.63
CA VAL A 625 11.29 14.44 -18.16
C VAL A 625 10.34 13.45 -17.48
N THR A 626 9.13 13.27 -18.02
CA THR A 626 8.16 12.29 -17.50
C THR A 626 8.58 10.86 -17.78
N ALA A 627 9.16 10.59 -18.94
CA ALA A 627 9.77 9.29 -19.26
C ALA A 627 10.94 8.98 -18.31
N LEU A 628 11.83 9.95 -18.04
CA LEU A 628 12.93 9.76 -17.09
C LEU A 628 12.45 9.57 -15.65
N LEU A 629 11.41 10.30 -15.22
CA LEU A 629 10.75 10.07 -13.93
C LEU A 629 10.25 8.63 -13.83
N ASN A 630 9.51 8.17 -14.83
CA ASN A 630 9.00 6.81 -14.92
C ASN A 630 10.14 5.77 -14.88
N LEU A 631 11.22 5.98 -15.65
CA LEU A 631 12.38 5.09 -15.66
C LEU A 631 13.09 5.06 -14.30
N SER A 632 13.17 6.19 -13.60
CA SER A 632 13.84 6.31 -12.29
C SER A 632 13.16 5.54 -11.15
N ILE A 633 11.92 5.05 -11.33
CA ILE A 633 11.26 4.19 -10.34
C ILE A 633 12.10 2.92 -10.09
N ASN A 634 12.76 2.38 -11.12
CA ASN A 634 13.70 1.25 -10.98
C ASN A 634 15.08 1.70 -10.48
N ASP A 635 15.64 1.03 -9.47
CA ASP A 635 16.92 1.41 -8.84
C ASP A 635 18.14 1.28 -9.78
N ASN A 636 18.19 0.26 -10.64
CA ASN A 636 19.28 0.13 -11.62
C ASN A 636 19.25 1.29 -12.62
N ASN A 637 18.04 1.72 -13.01
CA ASN A 637 17.86 2.85 -13.91
C ASN A 637 18.25 4.19 -13.26
N LYS A 638 18.08 4.38 -11.94
CA LYS A 638 18.57 5.59 -11.24
C LYS A 638 20.07 5.82 -11.46
N ILE A 639 20.86 4.73 -11.40
CA ILE A 639 22.30 4.77 -11.67
C ILE A 639 22.56 5.10 -13.15
N ALA A 640 21.85 4.43 -14.08
CA ALA A 640 22.00 4.68 -15.51
C ALA A 640 21.67 6.13 -15.92
N ILE A 641 20.59 6.71 -15.37
CA ILE A 641 20.18 8.11 -15.58
C ILE A 641 21.25 9.08 -15.06
N ALA A 642 21.79 8.84 -13.86
CA ALA A 642 22.82 9.71 -13.28
C ALA A 642 24.21 9.56 -13.94
N ASN A 643 24.47 8.42 -14.59
CA ASN A 643 25.66 8.19 -15.43
C ASN A 643 25.52 8.80 -16.82
N ALA A 644 24.29 8.94 -17.34
CA ALA A 644 23.98 9.69 -18.56
C ALA A 644 23.95 11.22 -18.35
N GLU A 645 24.64 11.72 -17.33
CA GLU A 645 24.79 13.16 -16.98
C GLU A 645 23.49 13.96 -16.80
N ALA A 646 22.36 13.30 -16.54
CA ALA A 646 21.03 13.90 -16.48
C ALA A 646 20.82 15.03 -15.44
N ILE A 647 21.75 15.22 -14.49
CA ILE A 647 21.56 16.17 -13.37
C ILE A 647 21.45 17.62 -13.87
N GLU A 648 22.37 18.09 -14.72
CA GLU A 648 22.32 19.48 -15.22
C GLU A 648 21.12 19.71 -16.16
N PRO A 649 20.80 18.82 -17.13
CA PRO A 649 19.58 18.95 -17.93
C PRO A 649 18.28 18.91 -17.12
N LEU A 650 18.19 18.12 -16.04
CA LEU A 650 17.04 18.15 -15.13
C LEU A 650 16.93 19.51 -14.42
N ILE A 651 18.04 20.08 -13.96
CA ILE A 651 18.06 21.42 -13.34
C ILE A 651 17.65 22.50 -14.36
N HIS A 652 18.04 22.36 -15.63
CA HIS A 652 17.55 23.23 -16.70
C HIS A 652 16.01 23.17 -16.81
N VAL A 653 15.42 21.98 -16.93
CA VAL A 653 13.94 21.83 -16.95
C VAL A 653 13.27 22.41 -15.70
N LEU A 654 13.89 22.23 -14.53
CA LEU A 654 13.39 22.79 -13.27
C LEU A 654 13.38 24.34 -13.27
N GLN A 655 14.22 24.99 -14.08
CA GLN A 655 14.26 26.44 -14.26
C GLN A 655 13.35 26.91 -15.40
N THR A 656 13.41 26.29 -16.57
CA THR A 656 12.82 26.80 -17.82
C THR A 656 11.49 26.17 -18.18
N GLY A 657 11.21 24.94 -17.74
CA GLY A 657 10.07 24.16 -18.22
C GLY A 657 8.69 24.65 -17.75
N SER A 658 7.67 24.02 -18.32
CA SER A 658 6.26 24.18 -17.91
C SER A 658 6.06 23.76 -16.43
N PRO A 659 4.94 24.16 -15.78
CA PRO A 659 4.68 23.77 -14.39
C PRO A 659 4.76 22.26 -14.15
N GLU A 660 4.15 21.43 -15.02
CA GLU A 660 4.23 19.98 -14.93
C GLU A 660 5.65 19.45 -15.17
N ALA A 661 6.39 20.02 -16.13
CA ALA A 661 7.77 19.61 -16.39
C ALA A 661 8.70 19.92 -15.19
N LYS A 662 8.47 21.04 -14.49
CA LYS A 662 9.17 21.42 -13.25
C LYS A 662 8.85 20.48 -12.09
N GLU A 663 7.57 20.12 -11.92
CA GLU A 663 7.13 19.09 -10.98
C GLU A 663 7.83 17.75 -11.24
N ASN A 664 7.77 17.26 -12.48
CA ASN A 664 8.36 15.98 -12.88
C ASN A 664 9.90 16.01 -12.77
N SER A 665 10.56 17.14 -13.02
CA SER A 665 11.99 17.31 -12.79
C SER A 665 12.34 17.25 -11.29
N ALA A 666 11.61 17.97 -10.43
CA ALA A 666 11.83 17.93 -8.99
C ALA A 666 11.62 16.51 -8.42
N ALA A 667 10.58 15.80 -8.89
CA ALA A 667 10.34 14.41 -8.54
C ALA A 667 11.45 13.46 -9.03
N THR A 668 12.01 13.70 -10.22
CA THR A 668 13.13 12.92 -10.77
C THR A 668 14.41 13.16 -9.96
N LEU A 669 14.74 14.42 -9.66
CA LEU A 669 15.89 14.78 -8.81
C LEU A 669 15.74 14.18 -7.40
N PHE A 670 14.54 14.18 -6.82
CA PHE A 670 14.26 13.44 -5.58
C PHE A 670 14.58 11.94 -5.74
N SER A 671 14.01 11.28 -6.76
CA SER A 671 14.22 9.85 -7.04
C SER A 671 15.70 9.49 -7.17
N LEU A 672 16.48 10.29 -7.91
CA LEU A 672 17.92 10.09 -8.07
C LEU A 672 18.71 10.33 -6.78
N SER A 673 18.28 11.28 -5.94
CA SER A 673 18.97 11.64 -4.68
C SER A 673 18.89 10.57 -3.58
N VAL A 674 18.08 9.51 -3.77
CA VAL A 674 18.06 8.34 -2.87
C VAL A 674 19.45 7.66 -2.84
N ILE A 675 20.22 7.76 -3.93
CA ILE A 675 21.62 7.32 -3.99
C ILE A 675 22.52 8.42 -3.40
N GLU A 676 23.37 8.07 -2.43
CA GLU A 676 24.23 9.04 -1.71
C GLU A 676 25.12 9.87 -2.64
N ASP A 677 25.83 9.24 -3.59
CA ASP A 677 26.72 9.96 -4.52
C ASP A 677 25.95 10.99 -5.37
N ASN A 678 24.73 10.65 -5.79
CA ASN A 678 23.85 11.56 -6.52
C ASN A 678 23.35 12.71 -5.62
N LYS A 679 23.03 12.43 -4.36
CA LYS A 679 22.64 13.46 -3.36
C LYS A 679 23.73 14.52 -3.17
N VAL A 680 24.99 14.11 -3.19
CA VAL A 680 26.15 15.03 -3.12
C VAL A 680 26.31 15.80 -4.43
N ARG A 681 26.17 15.15 -5.60
CA ARG A 681 26.23 15.80 -6.92
C ARG A 681 25.13 16.85 -7.10
N ILE A 682 23.85 16.45 -6.97
CA ILE A 682 22.66 17.33 -7.11
C ILE A 682 22.77 18.57 -6.19
N GLY A 683 23.21 18.38 -4.95
CA GLY A 683 23.39 19.48 -4.00
C GLY A 683 24.54 20.43 -4.33
N ARG A 684 25.51 20.03 -5.16
CA ARG A 684 26.62 20.87 -5.66
C ARG A 684 26.31 21.52 -7.02
N SER A 685 25.49 20.87 -7.86
CA SER A 685 25.03 21.35 -9.18
C SER A 685 24.08 22.56 -9.16
N GLY A 686 23.83 23.19 -8.00
CA GLY A 686 22.96 24.38 -7.93
C GLY A 686 21.45 24.10 -7.96
N ALA A 687 21.02 22.83 -8.02
CA ALA A 687 19.61 22.42 -8.01
C ALA A 687 18.76 23.02 -6.87
N ILE A 688 19.41 23.34 -5.73
CA ILE A 688 18.75 23.77 -4.50
C ILE A 688 17.98 25.09 -4.68
N LYS A 689 18.50 26.07 -5.43
CA LYS A 689 17.80 27.35 -5.61
C LYS A 689 16.50 27.19 -6.44
N PRO A 690 16.52 26.56 -7.63
CA PRO A 690 15.28 26.26 -8.37
C PRO A 690 14.28 25.39 -7.59
N LEU A 691 14.75 24.43 -6.78
CA LEU A 691 13.87 23.66 -5.89
C LEU A 691 13.17 24.55 -4.85
N VAL A 692 13.85 25.57 -4.30
CA VAL A 692 13.23 26.51 -3.35
C VAL A 692 12.30 27.50 -4.07
N GLU A 693 12.61 27.92 -5.29
CA GLU A 693 11.71 28.72 -6.12
C GLU A 693 10.41 27.94 -6.42
N LEU A 694 10.49 26.63 -6.72
CA LEU A 694 9.33 25.76 -6.88
C LEU A 694 8.57 25.54 -5.55
N LEU A 695 9.28 25.45 -4.41
CA LEU A 695 8.69 25.37 -3.07
C LEU A 695 7.82 26.59 -2.74
N GLY A 696 8.25 27.78 -3.18
CA GLY A 696 7.51 29.02 -2.97
C GLY A 696 6.38 29.26 -3.96
N ASN A 697 6.70 29.12 -5.26
CA ASN A 697 5.87 29.62 -6.36
C ASN A 697 5.18 28.51 -7.17
N GLY A 698 5.45 27.23 -6.86
CA GLY A 698 4.85 26.09 -7.55
C GLY A 698 3.40 25.81 -7.19
N THR A 699 2.78 24.91 -7.96
CA THR A 699 1.48 24.30 -7.65
C THR A 699 1.56 23.51 -6.33
N PRO A 700 0.44 23.10 -5.70
CA PRO A 700 0.47 22.22 -4.53
C PRO A 700 1.30 20.94 -4.74
N ARG A 701 1.28 20.38 -5.96
CA ARG A 701 2.14 19.26 -6.35
C ARG A 701 3.61 19.66 -6.44
N GLY A 702 3.93 20.77 -7.10
CA GLY A 702 5.30 21.28 -7.20
C GLY A 702 5.93 21.58 -5.84
N LYS A 703 5.16 22.16 -4.91
CA LYS A 703 5.59 22.37 -3.53
C LYS A 703 5.85 21.06 -2.80
N LYS A 704 5.01 20.05 -2.99
CA LYS A 704 5.18 18.70 -2.41
C LYS A 704 6.44 17.98 -2.93
N ASP A 705 6.67 18.03 -4.23
CA ASP A 705 7.82 17.39 -4.86
C ASP A 705 9.12 18.13 -4.51
N ALA A 706 9.13 19.47 -4.52
CA ALA A 706 10.23 20.30 -4.05
C ALA A 706 10.57 20.05 -2.57
N ALA A 707 9.58 20.06 -1.67
CA ALA A 707 9.77 19.77 -0.25
C ALA A 707 10.35 18.36 -0.02
N THR A 708 9.96 17.40 -0.85
CA THR A 708 10.41 16.01 -0.75
C THR A 708 11.84 15.84 -1.28
N ALA A 709 12.21 16.52 -2.36
CA ALA A 709 13.59 16.63 -2.83
C ALA A 709 14.50 17.30 -1.79
N LEU A 710 14.09 18.47 -1.27
CA LEU A 710 14.84 19.22 -0.26
C LEU A 710 14.99 18.43 1.05
N PHE A 711 13.96 17.70 1.48
CA PHE A 711 14.06 16.77 2.61
C PHE A 711 15.21 15.77 2.41
N ASN A 712 15.25 15.06 1.30
CA ASN A 712 16.25 14.02 1.09
C ASN A 712 17.65 14.60 0.87
N LEU A 713 17.77 15.75 0.19
CA LEU A 713 19.03 16.50 0.05
C LEU A 713 19.55 17.02 1.40
N SER A 714 18.68 17.45 2.31
CA SER A 714 19.03 17.99 3.63
C SER A 714 19.60 16.96 4.62
N ILE A 715 19.51 15.66 4.30
CA ILE A 715 20.15 14.60 5.08
C ILE A 715 21.69 14.77 5.03
N PHE A 716 22.22 15.17 3.87
CA PHE A 716 23.65 15.44 3.70
C PHE A 716 24.02 16.82 4.29
N HIS A 717 25.06 16.86 5.13
CA HIS A 717 25.35 18.00 5.99
C HIS A 717 25.64 19.30 5.21
N GLU A 718 26.48 19.22 4.19
CA GLU A 718 26.91 20.37 3.38
C GLU A 718 25.79 20.95 2.51
N ASN A 719 24.73 20.18 2.24
CA ASN A 719 23.55 20.69 1.54
C ASN A 719 22.66 21.54 2.44
N LYS A 720 22.67 21.33 3.77
CA LYS A 720 21.87 22.12 4.73
C LYS A 720 22.19 23.61 4.64
N ALA A 721 23.46 23.97 4.59
CA ALA A 721 23.90 25.36 4.46
C ALA A 721 23.40 26.00 3.15
N ARG A 722 23.48 25.27 2.03
CA ARG A 722 22.96 25.73 0.72
C ARG A 722 21.44 25.92 0.73
N ILE A 723 20.70 25.01 1.37
CA ILE A 723 19.24 25.11 1.52
C ILE A 723 18.84 26.35 2.35
N VAL A 724 19.57 26.65 3.42
CA VAL A 724 19.36 27.87 4.22
C VAL A 724 19.72 29.14 3.43
N GLN A 725 20.86 29.14 2.71
CA GLN A 725 21.30 30.25 1.86
C GLN A 725 20.35 30.54 0.70
N ALA A 726 19.61 29.53 0.21
CA ALA A 726 18.54 29.68 -0.77
C ALA A 726 17.21 30.22 -0.18
N SER A 727 17.18 30.62 1.09
CA SER A 727 15.99 31.13 1.81
C SER A 727 14.83 30.12 1.92
N ALA A 728 15.12 28.81 1.91
CA ALA A 728 14.10 27.76 2.00
C ALA A 728 13.24 27.84 3.28
N VAL A 729 13.81 28.35 4.37
CA VAL A 729 13.20 28.30 5.71
C VAL A 729 11.87 29.05 5.76
N ARG A 730 11.76 30.22 5.13
CA ARG A 730 10.50 30.99 5.06
C ARG A 730 9.37 30.16 4.44
N TYR A 731 9.62 29.60 3.26
CA TYR A 731 8.65 28.76 2.54
C TYR A 731 8.34 27.45 3.28
N LEU A 732 9.30 26.88 4.01
CA LEU A 732 9.07 25.72 4.87
C LEU A 732 8.17 26.07 6.07
N VAL A 733 8.29 27.28 6.64
CA VAL A 733 7.39 27.78 7.69
C VAL A 733 5.99 28.07 7.11
N GLU A 734 5.88 28.64 5.92
CA GLU A 734 4.59 28.81 5.23
C GLU A 734 3.88 27.46 4.96
N LEU A 735 4.63 26.39 4.69
CA LEU A 735 4.10 25.03 4.50
C LEU A 735 3.76 24.28 5.81
N MET A 736 3.88 24.94 6.96
CA MET A 736 3.44 24.42 8.25
C MET A 736 1.93 24.60 8.50
N ASP A 737 1.24 25.42 7.69
CA ASP A 737 -0.22 25.52 7.73
C ASP A 737 -0.85 24.12 7.50
N PRO A 738 -1.70 23.62 8.42
CA PRO A 738 -2.42 22.37 8.21
C PRO A 738 -3.22 22.31 6.90
N ALA A 739 -3.73 23.44 6.41
CA ALA A 739 -4.45 23.54 5.14
C ALA A 739 -3.55 23.24 3.92
N ALA A 740 -2.22 23.39 4.04
CA ALA A 740 -1.26 23.02 3.00
C ALA A 740 -0.99 21.51 2.92
N GLY A 741 -1.41 20.72 3.92
CA GLY A 741 -1.26 19.25 3.92
C GLY A 741 0.18 18.74 3.96
N MET A 742 1.16 19.60 4.24
CA MET A 742 2.60 19.33 4.07
C MET A 742 3.44 19.40 5.35
N VAL A 743 2.80 19.65 6.50
CA VAL A 743 3.41 19.90 7.82
C VAL A 743 4.50 18.88 8.18
N ASP A 744 4.18 17.58 8.14
CA ASP A 744 5.13 16.51 8.50
C ASP A 744 6.43 16.54 7.69
N LYS A 745 6.37 16.92 6.41
CA LYS A 745 7.55 17.06 5.55
C LYS A 745 8.30 18.34 5.89
N ALA A 746 7.59 19.47 6.03
CA ALA A 746 8.17 20.75 6.38
C ALA A 746 8.95 20.69 7.70
N VAL A 747 8.33 20.17 8.78
CA VAL A 747 8.98 19.92 10.08
C VAL A 747 10.24 19.07 9.91
N ALA A 748 10.19 18.00 9.10
CA ALA A 748 11.34 17.12 8.90
C ALA A 748 12.53 17.83 8.24
N VAL A 749 12.29 18.74 7.27
CA VAL A 749 13.36 19.59 6.71
C VAL A 749 13.86 20.57 7.77
N LEU A 750 12.98 21.28 8.47
CA LEU A 750 13.34 22.25 9.52
C LEU A 750 14.18 21.59 10.63
N ALA A 751 13.84 20.36 11.04
CA ALA A 751 14.60 19.57 12.02
C ALA A 751 16.01 19.21 11.52
N ASN A 752 16.15 18.85 10.24
CA ASN A 752 17.46 18.62 9.62
C ASN A 752 18.29 19.92 9.58
N LEU A 753 17.68 21.05 9.21
CA LEU A 753 18.36 22.35 9.14
C LEU A 753 18.75 22.89 10.53
N ALA A 754 17.95 22.63 11.57
CA ALA A 754 18.26 23.01 12.95
C ALA A 754 19.55 22.38 13.51
N THR A 755 20.10 21.35 12.85
CA THR A 755 21.40 20.78 13.24
C THR A 755 22.60 21.71 12.94
N ILE A 756 22.48 22.65 12.00
CA ILE A 756 23.52 23.64 11.68
C ILE A 756 23.21 25.03 12.26
N HIS A 757 24.24 25.87 12.45
CA HIS A 757 24.09 27.17 13.12
C HIS A 757 23.21 28.13 12.32
N GLU A 758 23.48 28.25 11.02
CA GLU A 758 22.76 29.10 10.07
C GLU A 758 21.29 28.71 10.00
N GLY A 759 21.00 27.40 10.00
CA GLY A 759 19.64 26.87 10.02
C GLY A 759 18.90 27.22 11.32
N ARG A 760 19.54 27.12 12.49
CA ARG A 760 18.93 27.56 13.76
C ARG A 760 18.59 29.05 13.74
N VAL A 761 19.51 29.88 13.25
CA VAL A 761 19.30 31.34 13.16
C VAL A 761 18.14 31.66 12.21
N ALA A 762 18.12 31.05 11.02
CA ALA A 762 17.04 31.23 10.06
C ALA A 762 15.67 30.79 10.63
N ILE A 763 15.57 29.60 11.24
CA ILE A 763 14.31 29.08 11.81
C ILE A 763 13.76 30.00 12.90
N GLY A 764 14.63 30.55 13.76
CA GLY A 764 14.22 31.48 14.80
C GLY A 764 13.84 32.88 14.30
N ASN A 765 14.36 33.31 13.15
CA ASN A 765 14.07 34.61 12.54
C ASN A 765 12.82 34.58 11.64
N GLU A 766 12.61 33.50 10.89
CA GLU A 766 11.48 33.30 9.96
C GLU A 766 10.19 32.83 10.66
N GLY A 767 10.05 33.04 11.98
CA GLY A 767 8.83 32.67 12.71
C GLY A 767 8.59 31.16 12.89
N GLY A 768 9.62 30.32 12.74
CA GLY A 768 9.46 28.86 12.83
C GLY A 768 9.19 28.31 14.23
N ILE A 769 9.43 29.09 15.30
CA ILE A 769 9.27 28.61 16.69
C ILE A 769 7.79 28.33 17.06
N PRO A 770 6.82 29.26 16.88
CA PRO A 770 5.41 28.98 17.17
C PRO A 770 4.87 27.73 16.45
N VAL A 771 5.06 27.62 15.14
CA VAL A 771 4.56 26.49 14.34
C VAL A 771 5.23 25.16 14.71
N LEU A 772 6.49 25.18 15.19
CA LEU A 772 7.14 23.98 15.73
C LEU A 772 6.55 23.58 17.10
N VAL A 773 6.10 24.52 17.93
CA VAL A 773 5.42 24.22 19.19
C VAL A 773 4.02 23.66 18.93
N GLU A 774 3.26 24.26 18.02
CA GLU A 774 1.98 23.75 17.55
C GLU A 774 2.11 22.33 16.98
N ALA A 775 3.16 22.05 16.19
CA ALA A 775 3.42 20.71 15.67
C ALA A 775 3.76 19.67 16.74
N VAL A 776 4.28 20.07 17.91
CA VAL A 776 4.44 19.18 19.09
C VAL A 776 3.09 18.84 19.73
N GLU A 777 2.11 19.74 19.65
CA GLU A 777 0.78 19.57 20.22
C GLU A 777 -0.18 18.81 19.29
N LEU A 778 -0.26 19.21 18.02
CA LEU A 778 -1.28 18.76 17.06
C LEU A 778 -0.74 17.83 15.96
N GLY A 779 0.57 17.77 15.74
CA GLY A 779 1.17 17.03 14.63
C GLY A 779 1.06 15.50 14.69
N SER A 780 1.46 14.82 13.61
CA SER A 780 1.52 13.36 13.60
C SER A 780 2.57 12.82 14.59
N ALA A 781 2.57 11.51 14.85
CA ALA A 781 3.62 10.90 15.68
C ALA A 781 5.05 11.18 15.17
N ARG A 782 5.24 11.35 13.85
CA ARG A 782 6.52 11.73 13.23
C ARG A 782 6.73 13.25 13.24
N GLY A 783 5.68 14.03 13.00
CA GLY A 783 5.71 15.50 13.12
C GLY A 783 6.17 15.93 14.51
N LYS A 784 5.56 15.36 15.57
CA LYS A 784 5.91 15.60 16.98
C LYS A 784 7.35 15.23 17.32
N GLU A 785 7.86 14.10 16.80
CA GLU A 785 9.26 13.67 16.97
C GLU A 785 10.24 14.68 16.36
N ASN A 786 10.01 15.07 15.10
CA ASN A 786 10.88 16.00 14.38
C ASN A 786 10.79 17.42 14.98
N ALA A 787 9.60 17.88 15.38
CA ALA A 787 9.40 19.18 15.99
C ALA A 787 10.11 19.29 17.34
N ALA A 788 9.95 18.29 18.21
CA ALA A 788 10.69 18.22 19.48
C ALA A 788 12.21 18.18 19.27
N ALA A 789 12.70 17.50 18.22
CA ALA A 789 14.11 17.50 17.85
C ALA A 789 14.61 18.89 17.40
N ALA A 790 13.83 19.60 16.56
CA ALA A 790 14.15 20.95 16.12
C ALA A 790 14.19 21.95 17.30
N LEU A 791 13.17 21.94 18.16
CA LEU A 791 13.10 22.76 19.36
C LEU A 791 14.26 22.47 20.32
N LEU A 792 14.66 21.20 20.49
CA LEU A 792 15.81 20.83 21.30
C LEU A 792 17.11 21.46 20.77
N GLN A 793 17.34 21.41 19.45
CA GLN A 793 18.51 22.04 18.82
C GLN A 793 18.51 23.57 19.00
N LEU A 794 17.36 24.22 18.82
CA LEU A 794 17.19 25.66 19.01
C LEU A 794 17.49 26.09 20.45
N CYS A 795 16.86 25.44 21.44
CA CYS A 795 16.98 25.79 22.85
C CYS A 795 18.38 25.55 23.43
N THR A 796 19.03 24.44 23.06
CA THR A 796 20.38 24.09 23.55
C THR A 796 21.49 25.00 22.99
N ASN A 797 21.22 25.71 21.90
CA ASN A 797 22.21 26.57 21.23
C ASN A 797 21.91 28.08 21.34
N SER A 798 20.74 28.48 21.87
CA SER A 798 20.34 29.89 21.97
C SER A 798 19.41 30.10 23.17
N SER A 799 19.85 30.92 24.12
CA SER A 799 19.01 31.34 25.25
C SER A 799 17.79 32.14 24.78
N ARG A 800 17.95 33.02 23.78
CA ARG A 800 16.84 33.76 23.16
C ARG A 800 15.78 32.81 22.60
N PHE A 801 16.17 31.80 21.82
CA PHE A 801 15.21 30.84 21.28
C PHE A 801 14.60 29.97 22.39
N CYS A 802 15.37 29.60 23.41
CA CYS A 802 14.85 28.91 24.59
C CYS A 802 13.76 29.73 25.32
N THR A 803 13.95 31.06 25.45
CA THR A 803 12.93 31.95 26.03
C THR A 803 11.69 32.01 25.14
N MET A 804 11.84 32.15 23.82
CA MET A 804 10.70 32.15 22.87
C MET A 804 9.89 30.84 22.96
N VAL A 805 10.55 29.67 22.92
CA VAL A 805 9.88 28.36 23.03
C VAL A 805 9.12 28.19 24.37
N LEU A 806 9.60 28.82 25.45
CA LEU A 806 8.89 28.85 26.73
C LEU A 806 7.71 29.84 26.73
N GLN A 807 7.79 30.94 26.00
CA GLN A 807 6.72 31.93 25.82
C GLN A 807 5.57 31.39 24.97
N GLU A 808 5.88 30.64 23.91
CA GLU A 808 4.90 29.89 23.10
C GLU A 808 4.25 28.71 23.85
N GLY A 809 4.51 28.53 25.15
CA GLY A 809 3.79 27.56 25.96
C GLY A 809 4.17 26.09 25.71
N ALA A 810 5.35 25.78 25.16
CA ALA A 810 5.72 24.41 24.76
C ALA A 810 5.73 23.36 25.90
N VAL A 811 5.67 23.75 27.18
CA VAL A 811 5.86 22.84 28.31
C VAL A 811 4.76 21.77 28.43
N PRO A 812 3.44 22.07 28.43
CA PRO A 812 2.41 21.03 28.52
C PRO A 812 2.43 20.06 27.33
N PRO A 813 2.53 20.49 26.05
CA PRO A 813 2.70 19.58 24.91
C PRO A 813 3.93 18.67 25.03
N LEU A 814 5.08 19.20 25.47
CA LEU A 814 6.29 18.39 25.70
C LEU A 814 6.12 17.40 26.87
N VAL A 815 5.42 17.77 27.95
CA VAL A 815 5.11 16.84 29.05
C VAL A 815 4.22 15.71 28.56
N ALA A 816 3.16 16.00 27.81
CA ALA A 816 2.31 14.99 27.20
C ALA A 816 3.13 14.07 26.26
N LEU A 817 3.94 14.65 25.37
CA LEU A 817 4.79 13.90 24.44
C LEU A 817 5.81 13.00 25.16
N SER A 818 6.34 13.45 26.31
CA SER A 818 7.26 12.66 27.14
C SER A 818 6.63 11.39 27.74
N GLN A 819 5.30 11.35 27.84
CA GLN A 819 4.52 10.25 28.40
C GLN A 819 3.95 9.34 27.30
N SER A 820 3.40 9.90 26.22
CA SER A 820 2.64 9.16 25.19
C SER A 820 3.29 9.07 23.79
N GLY A 821 4.41 9.76 23.54
CA GLY A 821 5.06 9.79 22.21
C GLY A 821 5.74 8.49 21.76
N THR A 822 6.32 8.50 20.56
CA THR A 822 7.26 7.45 20.09
C THR A 822 8.48 7.38 21.03
N PRO A 823 9.24 6.27 21.09
CA PRO A 823 10.43 6.19 21.95
C PRO A 823 11.42 7.34 21.75
N ARG A 824 11.64 7.76 20.50
CA ARG A 824 12.47 8.91 20.14
C ARG A 824 11.83 10.24 20.53
N ALA A 825 10.52 10.41 20.30
CA ALA A 825 9.82 11.63 20.73
C ALA A 825 9.85 11.80 22.26
N LYS A 826 9.68 10.72 23.02
CA LYS A 826 9.85 10.72 24.49
C LYS A 826 11.27 11.15 24.88
N GLU A 827 12.29 10.56 24.25
CA GLU A 827 13.70 10.91 24.49
C GLU A 827 13.96 12.42 24.25
N LYS A 828 13.54 12.97 23.11
CA LYS A 828 13.77 14.40 22.79
C LYS A 828 12.95 15.33 23.68
N ALA A 829 11.69 14.99 23.99
CA ALA A 829 10.87 15.75 24.92
C ALA A 829 11.45 15.77 26.34
N GLN A 830 11.91 14.62 26.85
CA GLN A 830 12.55 14.52 28.17
C GLN A 830 13.87 15.29 28.23
N ALA A 831 14.69 15.23 27.18
CA ALA A 831 15.92 16.02 27.08
C ALA A 831 15.63 17.53 27.13
N LEU A 832 14.64 18.00 26.38
CA LEU A 832 14.25 19.41 26.34
C LEU A 832 13.64 19.90 27.67
N LEU A 833 12.76 19.11 28.29
CA LEU A 833 12.21 19.41 29.62
C LEU A 833 13.30 19.43 30.70
N THR A 834 14.30 18.54 30.62
CA THR A 834 15.45 18.53 31.53
C THR A 834 16.32 19.77 31.34
N TYR A 835 16.55 20.19 30.09
CA TYR A 835 17.25 21.43 29.78
C TYR A 835 16.53 22.66 30.36
N PHE A 836 15.20 22.77 30.20
CA PHE A 836 14.41 23.85 30.80
C PHE A 836 14.51 23.89 32.34
N ARG A 837 14.54 22.72 33.00
CA ARG A 837 14.79 22.64 34.46
C ARG A 837 16.17 23.16 34.81
N SER A 838 17.22 22.76 34.07
CA SER A 838 18.60 23.20 34.33
C SER A 838 18.78 24.71 34.20
N GLN A 839 18.16 25.35 33.20
CA GLN A 839 18.23 26.80 32.99
C GLN A 839 17.59 27.61 34.14
N ARG A 840 16.48 27.12 34.72
CA ARG A 840 15.86 27.73 35.91
C ARG A 840 16.79 27.70 37.13
N HIS A 841 17.50 26.59 37.35
CA HIS A 841 18.42 26.46 38.49
C HIS A 841 19.72 27.26 38.29
N GLY A 842 20.27 27.31 37.07
CA GLY A 842 21.43 28.13 36.75
C GLY A 842 21.19 29.64 36.91
N SER A 843 19.96 30.09 36.68
CA SER A 843 19.56 31.50 36.83
C SER A 843 19.31 31.91 38.28
N ALA A 844 18.93 30.97 39.15
CA ALA A 844 18.68 31.23 40.57
C ALA A 844 19.97 31.32 41.43
N GLY A 845 21.13 30.93 40.88
CA GLY A 845 22.42 30.94 41.57
C GLY A 845 23.29 32.19 41.36
N ARG A 846 22.74 33.26 40.77
CA ARG A 846 23.41 34.55 40.54
C ARG A 846 22.52 35.75 40.90
N GLY A 847 21.76 35.63 41.99
CA GLY A 847 21.02 36.71 42.64
C GLY A 847 21.71 37.14 43.92
#